data_AF-A0AB32TWW7-F1
#
_entry.id   AF-A0AB32TWW7-F1
#
_cell.length_a   1.000
_cell.length_b   1.000
_cell.length_c   1.000
_cell.angle_alpha   90.00
_cell.angle_beta   90.00
_cell.angle_gamma   90.00
#
_symmetry.space_group_name_H-M   'P 1'
#
loop_
_entity.id
_entity.type
_entity.pdbx_description
1 polymer ?
#
loop_
_entity_poly.entity_id
_entity_poly.type
_entity_poly.pdbx_seq_one_letter_code
_entity_poly.pdbx_strand_id
1 'polypeptide(L)'
;MDSEDNERVLLLKEKLMSLSEELAQCQADKEFVWSLWKRLQVASPDLTQAVSLAVEREKQKAENKDRKVLEILQAKDYRIQELEQKVTAEEQEINKRVQQLRGSEEECTLMKKELAALQHRLGNKSRQLKEARRQAQECEEEGRRALQEARQQLDAQHSASQAELERLRDQEAVSSSRVKNLEEEVFRSRQDLLEAQSRSTALSLQLSSVERERADNEQQLCQIKRELQDLQCLYKQSVEHAGEQAHLIQQLEGLNLDTQRVLRSQEEAHTADTVSYQKLYSELSVSYQALWHSQEQLHQREAALSMQLSQRDQQIQELQAQLQSFTAAAGHCEDSGSPGGSSSDGADSLEKRIQQLQELLAFKTQENEDLRKAHAKHHDRLRVIQTNYKTVTERLKEAEDTHDLVKHKVQFPQDNEGLWKELFFYKEENRKLLADKANMEEELNAALDRIAAQEIQEDRREAAQAELLFREVAEEEVTRSSTPIKTTMRRVEETFKKIEQLQSQMVSLESEILRLREDNRALAGERGDLQARVQMLQQSKEAEEARAKDERNRLISQMQSFEREAKEAAKAAAQARRRLLKLRQELGVLRAERDFHRSSARRKVNNKAPRVDASSRTHVLSTENRMDSPAKDDWEDMSADSESEDFSDSLESRYSARTRQASRKSKGCRYMLICPIDRPREESQTRNIQFQGASMQKMRRRKTSKPHSALRQHLLSLQQQVAALQADRQAAQQLATEHNHRQVQTQVQIDSLLQQLNASKQLSKKQACELAGLEQQKASLQMELEQWRRIRQQTSLNPPASEPERLQAQVKQLTQRLKSASSEMSKHTAANKSLRAQLDERDQTLKELHERIGVLERDVTMKRQLVEDLRSRLKICQDSERSHKTATEDLEKKIKSLSDESTNRKALVDSLKRRLTVATAEKTQQETSSRKLKEELQKKEQRVSVLQARIGERDQAMTELEQTASQQMHALTEQSSQTLESLQRKLTLAESQLRQFHTFIQALANELAQDVQDTKARLRRKKKSTKEGNKMSKCSLVKAASILNMSETDLVDMLDTDECEEAFVGRGPDTDWTEHVQHILQQQCWQVPRRAGVHLPLWVSGCHRGCWE
;
A
#
# COMPACT_ATOMS: atom_id res chain seq x y z
N MET A 1 47.32 148.17 -18.10
CA MET A 1 47.48 149.63 -17.91
C MET A 1 48.89 150.03 -18.30
N ASP A 2 49.02 150.49 -19.54
CA ASP A 2 49.79 151.68 -19.88
C ASP A 2 51.32 151.58 -19.81
N SER A 3 51.88 150.37 -19.98
CA SER A 3 53.28 150.21 -20.41
C SER A 3 53.43 150.65 -21.88
N GLU A 4 52.58 150.13 -22.78
CA GLU A 4 52.60 150.49 -24.22
C GLU A 4 52.36 151.99 -24.45
N ASP A 5 51.49 152.62 -23.66
CA ASP A 5 51.22 154.05 -23.80
C ASP A 5 52.31 154.93 -23.18
N ASN A 6 53.03 154.47 -22.14
CA ASN A 6 54.27 155.13 -21.71
C ASN A 6 55.39 154.99 -22.76
N GLU A 7 55.56 153.81 -23.37
CA GLU A 7 56.51 153.62 -24.48
C GLU A 7 56.14 154.49 -25.69
N ARG A 8 54.86 154.61 -26.05
CA ARG A 8 54.39 155.55 -27.08
C ARG A 8 54.66 156.99 -26.70
N VAL A 9 54.42 157.40 -25.45
CA VAL A 9 54.70 158.78 -24.99
C VAL A 9 56.21 159.06 -25.00
N LEU A 10 57.07 158.09 -24.69
CA LEU A 10 58.52 158.21 -24.82
C LEU A 10 58.95 158.30 -26.28
N LEU A 11 58.50 157.40 -27.16
CA LEU A 11 58.77 157.45 -28.61
C LEU A 11 58.25 158.74 -29.27
N LEU A 12 57.13 159.30 -28.80
CA LEU A 12 56.61 160.58 -29.26
C LEU A 12 57.42 161.76 -28.73
N LYS A 13 57.94 161.69 -27.49
CA LYS A 13 58.90 162.67 -26.95
C LYS A 13 60.22 162.64 -27.71
N GLU A 14 60.79 161.46 -27.96
CA GLU A 14 62.03 161.33 -28.75
C GLU A 14 61.85 161.87 -30.17
N LYS A 15 60.73 161.58 -30.83
CA LYS A 15 60.39 162.15 -32.14
C LYS A 15 60.20 163.67 -32.10
N LEU A 16 59.56 164.21 -31.05
CA LEU A 16 59.45 165.67 -30.87
C LEU A 16 60.82 166.31 -30.63
N MET A 17 61.69 165.68 -29.85
CA MET A 17 63.07 166.14 -29.64
C MET A 17 63.87 166.12 -30.94
N SER A 18 63.86 165.02 -31.70
CA SER A 18 64.58 164.92 -32.97
C SER A 18 64.08 165.92 -34.01
N LEU A 19 62.76 166.09 -34.13
CA LEU A 19 62.17 167.12 -35.00
C LEU A 19 62.52 168.55 -34.53
N SER A 20 62.68 168.78 -33.23
CA SER A 20 63.12 170.08 -32.70
C SER A 20 64.60 170.36 -32.97
N GLU A 21 65.47 169.34 -32.92
CA GLU A 21 66.88 169.44 -33.35
C GLU A 21 66.97 169.71 -34.85
N GLU A 22 66.21 168.98 -35.67
CA GLU A 22 66.18 169.15 -37.13
C GLU A 22 65.64 170.54 -37.51
N LEU A 23 64.62 171.04 -36.81
CA LEU A 23 64.12 172.41 -36.98
C LEU A 23 65.19 173.45 -36.60
N ALA A 24 65.86 173.29 -35.45
CA ALA A 24 66.91 174.20 -35.00
C ALA A 24 68.12 174.20 -35.95
N GLN A 25 68.51 173.03 -36.48
CA GLN A 25 69.56 172.89 -37.47
C GLN A 25 69.16 173.53 -38.81
N CYS A 26 67.90 173.39 -39.25
CA CYS A 26 67.36 174.09 -40.43
C CYS A 26 67.32 175.62 -40.23
N GLN A 27 67.01 176.10 -39.03
CA GLN A 27 67.09 177.54 -38.70
C GLN A 27 68.54 178.04 -38.74
N ALA A 28 69.48 177.30 -38.14
CA ALA A 28 70.91 177.62 -38.19
C ALA A 28 71.45 177.65 -39.63
N ASP A 29 71.05 176.69 -40.47
CA ASP A 29 71.43 176.67 -41.89
C ASP A 29 70.77 177.80 -42.69
N LYS A 30 69.51 178.16 -42.41
CA LYS A 30 68.84 179.34 -42.99
C LYS A 30 69.59 180.63 -42.65
N GLU A 31 69.91 180.87 -41.38
CA GLU A 31 70.62 182.08 -40.96
C GLU A 31 72.07 182.08 -41.46
N PHE A 32 72.71 180.91 -41.59
CA PHE A 32 74.01 180.77 -42.26
C PHE A 32 73.93 181.20 -43.73
N VAL A 33 72.98 180.67 -44.51
CA VAL A 33 72.78 181.03 -45.92
C VAL A 33 72.43 182.52 -46.07
N TRP A 34 71.59 183.07 -45.19
CA TRP A 34 71.21 184.48 -45.19
C TRP A 34 72.40 185.41 -44.86
N SER A 35 73.22 185.03 -43.88
CA SER A 35 74.47 185.72 -43.54
C SER A 35 75.49 185.66 -44.69
N LEU A 36 75.63 184.49 -45.34
CA LEU A 36 76.50 184.29 -46.49
C LEU A 36 76.06 185.15 -47.69
N TRP A 37 74.77 185.13 -48.03
CA TRP A 37 74.18 185.98 -49.06
C TRP A 37 74.41 187.46 -48.79
N LYS A 38 74.18 187.91 -47.56
CA LYS A 38 74.37 189.32 -47.17
C LYS A 38 75.83 189.77 -47.21
N ARG A 39 76.80 188.87 -46.97
CA ARG A 39 78.24 189.14 -47.18
C ARG A 39 78.60 189.21 -48.66
N LEU A 40 78.02 188.34 -49.49
CA LEU A 40 78.22 188.33 -50.94
C LEU A 40 77.61 189.56 -51.65
N GLN A 41 76.73 190.31 -50.99
CA GLN A 41 76.04 191.48 -51.53
C GLN A 41 76.81 192.81 -51.36
N VAL A 42 77.98 192.80 -50.71
CA VAL A 42 78.85 193.97 -50.58
C VAL A 42 79.56 194.24 -51.93
N ALA A 43 79.80 195.51 -52.27
CA ALA A 43 80.33 195.93 -53.58
C ALA A 43 81.70 195.33 -53.99
N SER A 44 82.42 194.70 -53.06
CA SER A 44 83.59 193.86 -53.32
C SER A 44 83.60 192.68 -52.33
N PRO A 45 83.00 191.53 -52.67
CA PRO A 45 82.83 190.41 -51.75
C PRO A 45 84.04 189.46 -51.77
N ASP A 46 84.53 189.06 -50.59
CA ASP A 46 85.55 188.01 -50.45
C ASP A 46 84.93 186.62 -50.67
N LEU A 47 85.05 186.13 -51.90
CA LEU A 47 84.58 184.81 -52.32
C LEU A 47 85.34 183.67 -51.62
N THR A 48 86.61 183.86 -51.29
CA THR A 48 87.45 182.82 -50.65
C THR A 48 87.02 182.59 -49.21
N GLN A 49 86.72 183.65 -48.45
CA GLN A 49 86.13 183.52 -47.11
C GLN A 49 84.73 182.89 -47.18
N ALA A 50 83.91 183.27 -48.16
CA ALA A 50 82.56 182.71 -48.32
C ALA A 50 82.57 181.19 -48.59
N VAL A 51 83.42 180.72 -49.51
CA VAL A 51 83.58 179.28 -49.80
C VAL A 51 84.15 178.54 -48.59
N SER A 52 85.13 179.10 -47.89
CA SER A 52 85.72 178.48 -46.69
C SER A 52 84.68 178.25 -45.59
N LEU A 53 83.79 179.22 -45.35
CA LEU A 53 82.68 179.09 -44.40
C LEU A 53 81.68 178.01 -44.81
N ALA A 54 81.39 177.87 -46.12
CA ALA A 54 80.49 176.84 -46.63
C ALA A 54 81.09 175.42 -46.48
N VAL A 55 82.39 175.26 -46.76
CA VAL A 55 83.12 173.99 -46.58
C VAL A 55 83.15 173.58 -45.11
N GLU A 56 83.46 174.50 -44.19
CA GLU A 56 83.47 174.19 -42.76
C GLU A 56 82.06 173.86 -42.24
N ARG A 57 81.00 174.49 -42.79
CA ARG A 57 79.60 174.17 -42.42
C ARG A 57 79.16 172.80 -42.94
N GLU A 58 79.55 172.38 -44.14
CA GLU A 58 79.28 171.02 -44.63
C GLU A 58 80.12 169.96 -43.90
N LYS A 59 81.37 170.26 -43.54
CA LYS A 59 82.20 169.40 -42.67
C LYS A 59 81.51 169.15 -41.32
N GLN A 60 81.01 170.19 -40.65
CA GLN A 60 80.23 170.03 -39.41
C GLN A 60 78.99 169.12 -39.60
N LYS A 61 78.34 169.14 -40.77
CA LYS A 61 77.23 168.24 -41.08
C LYS A 61 77.67 166.79 -41.32
N ALA A 62 78.88 166.56 -41.81
CA ALA A 62 79.45 165.22 -41.90
C ALA A 62 79.81 164.70 -40.50
N GLU A 63 80.57 165.47 -39.71
CA GLU A 63 80.97 165.12 -38.35
C GLU A 63 79.75 164.83 -37.44
N ASN A 64 78.65 165.60 -37.57
CA ASN A 64 77.40 165.34 -36.86
C ASN A 64 76.68 164.05 -37.31
N LYS A 65 76.81 163.64 -38.58
CA LYS A 65 76.26 162.35 -39.06
C LYS A 65 77.08 161.19 -38.53
N ASP A 66 78.41 161.27 -38.62
CA ASP A 66 79.33 160.24 -38.15
C ASP A 66 79.19 160.05 -36.63
N ARG A 67 79.03 161.14 -35.88
CA ARG A 67 78.69 161.10 -34.46
C ARG A 67 77.38 160.36 -34.19
N LYS A 68 76.28 160.68 -34.89
CA LYS A 68 74.99 159.98 -34.72
C LYS A 68 75.09 158.49 -35.11
N VAL A 69 75.94 158.12 -36.08
CA VAL A 69 76.23 156.71 -36.40
C VAL A 69 76.98 156.01 -35.25
N LEU A 70 77.98 156.65 -34.65
CA LEU A 70 78.70 156.10 -33.49
C LEU A 70 77.80 155.93 -32.26
N GLU A 71 76.92 156.89 -31.99
CA GLU A 71 75.94 156.81 -30.89
C GLU A 71 74.93 155.66 -31.12
N ILE A 72 74.50 155.44 -32.38
CA ILE A 72 73.67 154.28 -32.76
C ILE A 72 74.42 152.95 -32.63
N LEU A 73 75.72 152.91 -32.96
CA LEU A 73 76.54 151.70 -32.80
C LEU A 73 76.73 151.35 -31.33
N GLN A 74 77.12 152.31 -30.48
CA GLN A 74 77.23 152.09 -29.03
C GLN A 74 75.91 151.59 -28.41
N ALA A 75 74.77 152.18 -28.79
CA ALA A 75 73.46 151.72 -28.33
C ALA A 75 73.13 150.28 -28.78
N LYS A 76 73.59 149.86 -29.96
CA LYS A 76 73.47 148.47 -30.44
C LYS A 76 74.41 147.53 -29.70
N ASP A 77 75.65 147.93 -29.45
CA ASP A 77 76.65 147.11 -28.76
C ASP A 77 76.21 146.82 -27.32
N TYR A 78 75.70 147.83 -26.59
CA TYR A 78 75.07 147.61 -25.28
C TYR A 78 73.87 146.65 -25.36
N ARG A 79 73.02 146.77 -26.38
CA ARG A 79 71.86 145.88 -26.55
C ARG A 79 72.26 144.45 -26.95
N ILE A 80 73.38 144.26 -27.63
CA ILE A 80 73.95 142.93 -27.89
C ILE A 80 74.41 142.31 -26.57
N GLN A 81 75.17 143.02 -25.74
CA GLN A 81 75.60 142.53 -24.42
C GLN A 81 74.42 142.15 -23.51
N GLU A 82 73.33 142.93 -23.49
CA GLU A 82 72.11 142.57 -22.75
C GLU A 82 71.46 141.27 -23.24
N LEU A 83 71.56 140.96 -24.54
CA LEU A 83 71.00 139.75 -25.12
C LEU A 83 71.90 138.54 -24.86
N GLU A 84 73.22 138.70 -24.96
CA GLU A 84 74.21 137.66 -24.61
C GLU A 84 74.10 137.24 -23.14
N GLN A 85 73.88 138.19 -22.23
CA GLN A 85 73.63 137.91 -20.81
C GLN A 85 72.31 137.15 -20.58
N LYS A 86 71.28 137.40 -21.39
CA LYS A 86 70.00 136.67 -21.30
C LYS A 86 70.11 135.26 -21.87
N VAL A 87 70.73 135.10 -23.04
CA VAL A 87 70.97 133.77 -23.65
C VAL A 87 71.80 132.89 -22.71
N THR A 88 72.89 133.39 -22.15
CA THR A 88 73.73 132.60 -21.21
C THR A 88 73.03 132.27 -19.89
N ALA A 89 72.08 133.09 -19.44
CA ALA A 89 71.22 132.76 -18.30
C ALA A 89 70.18 131.66 -18.65
N GLU A 90 69.55 131.76 -19.81
CA GLU A 90 68.60 130.76 -20.33
C GLU A 90 69.28 129.40 -20.58
N GLU A 91 70.48 129.40 -21.17
CA GLU A 91 71.30 128.18 -21.34
C GLU A 91 71.62 127.50 -20.00
N GLN A 92 71.94 128.27 -18.95
CA GLN A 92 72.17 127.71 -17.62
C GLN A 92 70.91 127.09 -17.02
N GLU A 93 69.72 127.64 -17.27
CA GLU A 93 68.48 127.04 -16.79
C GLU A 93 68.07 125.81 -17.60
N ILE A 94 68.24 125.83 -18.93
CA ILE A 94 68.07 124.65 -19.79
C ILE A 94 68.96 123.50 -19.30
N ASN A 95 70.24 123.76 -19.01
CA ASN A 95 71.16 122.75 -18.49
C ASN A 95 70.70 122.17 -17.15
N LYS A 96 70.19 122.98 -16.21
CA LYS A 96 69.61 122.50 -14.93
C LYS A 96 68.40 121.59 -15.16
N ARG A 97 67.49 121.98 -16.07
CA ARG A 97 66.29 121.18 -16.41
C ARG A 97 66.67 119.85 -17.09
N VAL A 98 67.69 119.84 -17.96
CA VAL A 98 68.22 118.61 -18.60
C VAL A 98 68.84 117.65 -17.57
N GLN A 99 69.55 118.15 -16.56
CA GLN A 99 70.09 117.32 -15.48
C GLN A 99 68.99 116.68 -14.62
N GLN A 100 67.93 117.44 -14.29
CA GLN A 100 66.77 116.92 -13.56
C GLN A 100 66.02 115.84 -14.36
N LEU A 101 65.81 116.06 -15.67
CA LEU A 101 65.20 115.05 -16.54
C LEU A 101 65.99 113.74 -16.54
N ARG A 102 67.32 113.79 -16.69
CA ARG A 102 68.18 112.60 -16.64
C ARG A 102 68.03 111.81 -15.33
N GLY A 103 68.00 112.48 -14.18
CA GLY A 103 67.76 111.82 -12.89
C GLY A 103 66.42 111.09 -12.85
N SER A 104 65.34 111.75 -13.31
CA SER A 104 64.00 111.14 -13.39
C SER A 104 63.91 109.99 -14.40
N GLU A 105 64.69 110.03 -15.48
CA GLU A 105 64.80 108.93 -16.44
C GLU A 105 65.49 107.71 -15.82
N GLU A 106 66.58 107.92 -15.08
CA GLU A 106 67.32 106.87 -14.36
C GLU A 106 66.42 106.17 -13.33
N GLU A 107 65.68 106.93 -12.50
CA GLU A 107 64.64 106.44 -11.59
C GLU A 107 63.55 105.65 -12.34
N CYS A 108 63.07 106.17 -13.48
CA CYS A 108 62.12 105.45 -14.33
C CYS A 108 62.69 104.12 -14.88
N THR A 109 64.00 104.00 -15.12
CA THR A 109 64.60 102.70 -15.50
C THR A 109 64.66 101.72 -14.33
N LEU A 110 64.87 102.21 -13.10
CA LEU A 110 64.87 101.37 -11.89
C LEU A 110 63.47 100.84 -11.62
N MET A 111 62.45 101.70 -11.60
CA MET A 111 61.04 101.31 -11.45
C MET A 111 60.59 100.30 -12.52
N LYS A 112 61.03 100.45 -13.78
CA LYS A 112 60.77 99.47 -14.85
C LYS A 112 61.43 98.11 -14.59
N LYS A 113 62.66 98.08 -14.06
CA LYS A 113 63.35 96.83 -13.68
C LYS A 113 62.66 96.12 -12.51
N GLU A 114 62.21 96.88 -11.51
CA GLU A 114 61.47 96.33 -10.36
C GLU A 114 60.10 95.77 -10.75
N LEU A 115 59.34 96.49 -11.58
CA LEU A 115 58.08 96.00 -12.13
C LEU A 115 58.25 94.70 -12.92
N ALA A 116 59.29 94.59 -13.75
CA ALA A 116 59.61 93.36 -14.47
C ALA A 116 59.97 92.19 -13.52
N ALA A 117 60.74 92.46 -12.46
CA ALA A 117 61.07 91.47 -11.43
C ALA A 117 59.83 90.99 -10.65
N LEU A 118 58.92 91.90 -10.31
CA LEU A 118 57.65 91.58 -9.65
C LEU A 118 56.71 90.79 -10.57
N GLN A 119 56.60 91.16 -11.86
CA GLN A 119 55.84 90.40 -12.85
C GLN A 119 56.38 88.97 -13.01
N HIS A 120 57.71 88.79 -13.08
CA HIS A 120 58.33 87.46 -13.16
C HIS A 120 58.09 86.64 -11.87
N ARG A 121 58.17 87.28 -10.69
CA ARG A 121 57.88 86.64 -9.40
C ARG A 121 56.42 86.20 -9.28
N LEU A 122 55.48 87.02 -9.77
CA LEU A 122 54.05 86.71 -9.82
C LEU A 122 53.74 85.60 -10.83
N GLY A 123 54.40 85.60 -12.01
CA GLY A 123 54.33 84.51 -12.98
C GLY A 123 54.79 83.18 -12.41
N ASN A 124 55.93 83.16 -11.70
CA ASN A 124 56.42 81.97 -11.01
C ASN A 124 55.49 81.50 -9.89
N LYS A 125 54.90 82.42 -9.10
CA LYS A 125 53.88 82.05 -8.10
C LYS A 125 52.59 81.52 -8.72
N SER A 126 52.19 82.05 -9.88
CA SER A 126 51.05 81.53 -10.65
C SER A 126 51.29 80.10 -11.15
N ARG A 127 52.52 79.79 -11.63
CA ARG A 127 52.93 78.43 -12.01
C ARG A 127 52.90 77.47 -10.81
N GLN A 128 53.55 77.83 -9.70
CA GLN A 128 53.53 77.03 -8.46
C GLN A 128 52.11 76.75 -7.95
N LEU A 129 51.20 77.73 -8.02
CA LEU A 129 49.79 77.53 -7.65
C LEU A 129 49.01 76.63 -8.62
N LYS A 130 49.36 76.59 -9.92
CA LYS A 130 48.77 75.65 -10.89
C LYS A 130 49.30 74.24 -10.68
N GLU A 131 50.59 74.09 -10.42
CA GLU A 131 51.25 72.81 -10.14
C GLU A 131 50.70 72.18 -8.85
N ALA A 132 50.62 72.95 -7.76
CA ALA A 132 50.02 72.50 -6.50
C ALA A 132 48.52 72.15 -6.63
N ARG A 133 47.76 72.89 -7.46
CA ARG A 133 46.36 72.56 -7.76
C ARG A 133 46.24 71.25 -8.52
N ARG A 134 47.09 71.00 -9.53
CA ARG A 134 47.11 69.73 -10.27
C ARG A 134 47.42 68.57 -9.33
N GLN A 135 48.44 68.71 -8.47
CA GLN A 135 48.79 67.69 -7.48
C GLN A 135 47.64 67.42 -6.49
N ALA A 136 46.96 68.46 -6.00
CA ALA A 136 45.80 68.30 -5.14
C ALA A 136 44.63 67.59 -5.86
N GLN A 137 44.39 67.89 -7.14
CA GLN A 137 43.38 67.21 -7.95
C GLN A 137 43.74 65.74 -8.20
N GLU A 138 45.01 65.43 -8.46
CA GLU A 138 45.51 64.06 -8.63
C GLU A 138 45.34 63.25 -7.32
N CYS A 139 45.71 63.81 -6.16
CA CYS A 139 45.45 63.19 -4.87
C CYS A 139 43.96 63.05 -4.52
N GLU A 140 43.10 64.01 -4.92
CA GLU A 140 41.65 63.89 -4.78
C GLU A 140 41.07 62.77 -5.67
N GLU A 141 41.57 62.61 -6.91
CA GLU A 141 41.14 61.54 -7.79
C GLU A 141 41.62 60.17 -7.31
N GLU A 142 42.86 60.05 -6.84
CA GLU A 142 43.39 58.83 -6.23
C GLU A 142 42.60 58.45 -4.97
N GLY A 143 42.31 59.43 -4.10
CA GLY A 143 41.45 59.23 -2.94
C GLY A 143 40.02 58.81 -3.30
N ARG A 144 39.43 59.37 -4.37
CA ARG A 144 38.12 58.94 -4.88
C ARG A 144 38.14 57.51 -5.44
N ARG A 145 39.21 57.13 -6.15
CA ARG A 145 39.38 55.76 -6.68
C ARG A 145 39.52 54.75 -5.54
N ALA A 146 40.38 55.01 -4.56
CA ALA A 146 40.53 54.17 -3.38
C ALA A 146 39.21 54.03 -2.58
N LEU A 147 38.44 55.11 -2.42
CA LEU A 147 37.11 55.07 -1.80
C LEU A 147 36.06 54.32 -2.64
N GLN A 148 36.18 54.33 -3.97
CA GLN A 148 35.31 53.56 -4.86
C GLN A 148 35.66 52.06 -4.84
N GLU A 149 36.94 51.71 -4.82
CA GLU A 149 37.43 50.33 -4.68
C GLU A 149 37.04 49.76 -3.31
N ALA A 150 37.21 50.52 -2.22
CA ALA A 150 36.76 50.11 -0.88
C ALA A 150 35.23 49.91 -0.81
N ARG A 151 34.44 50.75 -1.51
CA ARG A 151 32.99 50.54 -1.64
C ARG A 151 32.68 49.25 -2.40
N GLN A 152 33.31 49.02 -3.54
CA GLN A 152 33.11 47.79 -4.32
C GLN A 152 33.51 46.53 -3.54
N GLN A 153 34.53 46.60 -2.68
CA GLN A 153 34.90 45.52 -1.78
C GLN A 153 33.85 45.27 -0.68
N LEU A 154 33.30 46.33 -0.08
CA LEU A 154 32.19 46.22 0.88
C LEU A 154 30.91 45.70 0.23
N ASP A 155 30.55 46.18 -0.97
CA ASP A 155 29.40 45.70 -1.74
C ASP A 155 29.56 44.20 -2.11
N ALA A 156 30.80 43.76 -2.42
CA ALA A 156 31.12 42.35 -2.63
C ALA A 156 31.04 41.52 -1.33
N GLN A 157 31.48 42.04 -0.19
CA GLN A 157 31.35 41.37 1.12
C GLN A 157 29.88 41.27 1.56
N HIS A 158 29.08 42.32 1.36
CA HIS A 158 27.65 42.32 1.67
C HIS A 158 26.89 41.33 0.78
N SER A 159 27.16 41.28 -0.52
CA SER A 159 26.52 40.31 -1.42
C SER A 159 26.97 38.86 -1.19
N ALA A 160 28.23 38.62 -0.80
CA ALA A 160 28.68 37.31 -0.34
C ALA A 160 27.97 36.87 0.94
N SER A 161 27.93 37.73 1.96
CA SER A 161 27.24 37.46 3.23
C SER A 161 25.74 37.25 3.04
N GLN A 162 25.10 37.98 2.13
CA GLN A 162 23.69 37.78 1.78
C GLN A 162 23.48 36.42 1.11
N ALA A 163 24.33 36.02 0.17
CA ALA A 163 24.24 34.71 -0.48
C ALA A 163 24.48 33.54 0.50
N GLU A 164 25.28 33.74 1.55
CA GLU A 164 25.45 32.76 2.64
C GLU A 164 24.22 32.69 3.54
N LEU A 165 23.61 33.83 3.90
CA LEU A 165 22.34 33.86 4.64
C LEU A 165 21.17 33.26 3.84
N GLU A 166 21.16 33.42 2.52
CA GLU A 166 20.17 32.79 1.64
C GLU A 166 20.37 31.26 1.59
N ARG A 167 21.62 30.78 1.44
CA ARG A 167 21.94 29.33 1.53
C ARG A 167 21.57 28.73 2.88
N LEU A 168 21.82 29.43 3.98
CA LEU A 168 21.46 28.95 5.32
C LEU A 168 19.95 28.86 5.50
N ARG A 169 19.17 29.79 4.93
CA ARG A 169 17.69 29.71 4.89
C ARG A 169 17.18 28.58 4.01
N ASP A 170 17.80 28.34 2.87
CA ASP A 170 17.47 27.19 2.01
C ASP A 170 17.76 25.87 2.74
N GLN A 171 18.89 25.79 3.45
CA GLN A 171 19.26 24.63 4.28
C GLN A 171 18.32 24.46 5.48
N GLU A 172 17.91 25.54 6.13
CA GLU A 172 16.90 25.53 7.20
C GLU A 172 15.55 25.03 6.66
N ALA A 173 15.07 25.54 5.51
CA ALA A 173 13.84 25.10 4.87
C ALA A 173 13.89 23.62 4.45
N VAL A 174 15.01 23.16 3.90
CA VAL A 174 15.24 21.73 3.61
C VAL A 174 15.22 20.91 4.90
N SER A 175 15.85 21.38 5.98
CA SER A 175 15.82 20.68 7.28
C SER A 175 14.41 20.62 7.88
N SER A 176 13.64 21.71 7.81
CA SER A 176 12.25 21.81 8.30
C SER A 176 11.31 20.91 7.51
N SER A 177 11.45 20.85 6.17
CA SER A 177 10.69 19.90 5.36
C SER A 177 11.07 18.44 5.64
N ARG A 178 12.36 18.15 5.91
CA ARG A 178 12.78 16.81 6.35
C ARG A 178 12.21 16.44 7.72
N VAL A 179 12.17 17.37 8.67
CA VAL A 179 11.53 17.16 9.98
C VAL A 179 10.04 16.88 9.82
N LYS A 180 9.30 17.69 9.05
CA LYS A 180 7.87 17.46 8.78
C LYS A 180 7.59 16.12 8.11
N ASN A 181 8.42 15.72 7.13
CA ASN A 181 8.29 14.40 6.51
C ASN A 181 8.50 13.27 7.54
N LEU A 182 9.46 13.40 8.45
CA LEU A 182 9.69 12.43 9.53
C LEU A 182 8.56 12.44 10.58
N GLU A 183 8.00 13.59 10.91
CA GLU A 183 6.82 13.72 11.79
C GLU A 183 5.60 13.03 11.15
N GLU A 184 5.39 13.23 9.85
CA GLU A 184 4.35 12.52 9.08
C GLU A 184 4.62 11.01 8.98
N GLU A 185 5.85 10.57 8.73
CA GLU A 185 6.22 9.14 8.69
C GLU A 185 6.01 8.47 10.06
N VAL A 186 6.35 9.15 11.17
CA VAL A 186 6.08 8.68 12.54
C VAL A 186 4.57 8.65 12.82
N PHE A 187 3.81 9.67 12.37
CA PHE A 187 2.35 9.69 12.52
C PHE A 187 1.68 8.54 11.75
N ARG A 188 2.05 8.35 10.48
CA ARG A 188 1.59 7.23 9.63
C ARG A 188 1.94 5.88 10.26
N SER A 189 3.19 5.70 10.71
CA SER A 189 3.63 4.47 11.41
C SER A 189 2.85 4.21 12.70
N ARG A 190 2.46 5.26 13.43
CA ARG A 190 1.61 5.15 14.63
C ARG A 190 0.16 4.78 14.27
N GLN A 191 -0.39 5.30 13.17
CA GLN A 191 -1.68 4.87 12.66
C GLN A 191 -1.65 3.40 12.20
N ASP A 192 -0.63 3.00 11.42
CA ASP A 192 -0.43 1.62 10.99
C ASP A 192 -0.31 0.66 12.18
N LEU A 193 0.36 1.07 13.26
CA LEU A 193 0.44 0.32 14.52
C LEU A 193 -0.94 0.16 15.18
N LEU A 194 -1.75 1.23 15.24
CA LEU A 194 -3.10 1.19 15.81
C LEU A 194 -4.08 0.36 14.94
N GLU A 195 -3.93 0.39 13.61
CA GLU A 195 -4.68 -0.48 12.71
C GLU A 195 -4.21 -1.95 12.79
N ALA A 196 -2.91 -2.20 12.97
CA ALA A 196 -2.40 -3.54 13.24
C ALA A 196 -2.88 -4.07 14.59
N GLN A 197 -2.93 -3.21 15.62
CA GLN A 197 -3.48 -3.54 16.93
C GLN A 197 -5.00 -3.82 16.86
N SER A 198 -5.78 -3.00 16.15
CA SER A 198 -7.22 -3.24 16.00
C SER A 198 -7.50 -4.55 15.23
N ARG A 199 -6.77 -4.79 14.13
CA ARG A 199 -6.79 -6.08 13.39
C ARG A 199 -6.40 -7.25 14.29
N SER A 200 -5.37 -7.11 15.14
CA SER A 200 -4.97 -8.13 16.11
C SER A 200 -6.06 -8.42 17.13
N THR A 201 -6.73 -7.38 17.67
CA THR A 201 -7.86 -7.59 18.59
C THR A 201 -9.08 -8.23 17.91
N ALA A 202 -9.37 -7.86 16.66
CA ALA A 202 -10.44 -8.47 15.87
C ALA A 202 -10.15 -9.95 15.55
N LEU A 203 -8.91 -10.28 15.17
CA LEU A 203 -8.46 -11.67 14.97
C LEU A 203 -8.49 -12.47 16.28
N SER A 204 -8.12 -11.87 17.41
CA SER A 204 -8.21 -12.53 18.73
C SER A 204 -9.66 -12.80 19.13
N LEU A 205 -10.58 -11.87 18.84
CA LEU A 205 -12.02 -12.08 19.04
C LEU A 205 -12.57 -13.17 18.12
N GLN A 206 -12.16 -13.20 16.84
CA GLN A 206 -12.55 -14.26 15.90
C GLN A 206 -12.01 -15.63 16.33
N LEU A 207 -10.74 -15.72 16.73
CA LEU A 207 -10.17 -16.95 17.31
C LEU A 207 -10.98 -17.41 18.53
N SER A 208 -11.32 -16.51 19.45
CA SER A 208 -12.16 -16.84 20.60
C SER A 208 -13.58 -17.29 20.24
N SER A 209 -14.09 -16.93 19.06
CA SER A 209 -15.36 -17.43 18.53
C SER A 209 -15.20 -18.85 18.00
N VAL A 210 -14.21 -19.08 17.14
CA VAL A 210 -13.88 -20.39 16.58
C VAL A 210 -13.50 -21.39 17.69
N GLU A 211 -12.87 -20.95 18.78
CA GLU A 211 -12.58 -21.76 19.96
C GLU A 211 -13.86 -22.17 20.73
N ARG A 212 -14.84 -21.28 20.86
CA ARG A 212 -16.16 -21.62 21.44
C ARG A 212 -16.95 -22.54 20.52
N GLU A 213 -17.07 -22.19 19.24
CA GLU A 213 -17.73 -23.00 18.22
C GLU A 213 -17.10 -24.40 18.15
N ARG A 214 -15.77 -24.51 18.27
CA ARG A 214 -15.09 -25.80 18.39
C ARG A 214 -15.45 -26.54 19.67
N ALA A 215 -15.48 -25.89 20.83
CA ALA A 215 -15.87 -26.51 22.10
C ALA A 215 -17.33 -27.01 22.08
N ASP A 216 -18.23 -26.26 21.43
CA ASP A 216 -19.64 -26.65 21.24
C ASP A 216 -19.76 -27.85 20.28
N ASN A 217 -19.02 -27.85 19.17
CA ASN A 217 -18.93 -28.99 18.26
C ASN A 217 -18.30 -30.23 18.94
N GLU A 218 -17.29 -30.08 19.81
CA GLU A 218 -16.71 -31.17 20.58
C GLU A 218 -17.72 -31.74 21.62
N GLN A 219 -18.55 -30.89 22.21
CA GLN A 219 -19.67 -31.33 23.06
C GLN A 219 -20.74 -32.09 22.25
N GLN A 220 -21.16 -31.59 21.10
CA GLN A 220 -22.11 -32.28 20.20
C GLN A 220 -21.57 -33.64 19.75
N LEU A 221 -20.30 -33.73 19.35
CA LEU A 221 -19.64 -35.00 19.03
C LEU A 221 -19.58 -35.95 20.24
N CYS A 222 -19.44 -35.43 21.46
CA CYS A 222 -19.51 -36.25 22.67
C CYS A 222 -20.93 -36.69 23.05
N GLN A 223 -21.97 -35.96 22.61
CA GLN A 223 -23.36 -36.36 22.77
C GLN A 223 -23.76 -37.42 21.73
N ILE A 224 -23.49 -37.19 20.44
CA ILE A 224 -23.74 -38.16 19.35
C ILE A 224 -23.03 -39.50 19.62
N LYS A 225 -21.84 -39.47 20.24
CA LYS A 225 -21.14 -40.70 20.68
C LYS A 225 -21.86 -41.47 21.79
N ARG A 226 -22.58 -40.80 22.69
CA ARG A 226 -23.43 -41.46 23.71
C ARG A 226 -24.68 -42.02 23.07
N GLU A 227 -25.39 -41.21 22.28
CA GLU A 227 -26.58 -41.65 21.54
C GLU A 227 -26.30 -42.87 20.65
N LEU A 228 -25.11 -42.93 20.01
CA LEU A 228 -24.67 -44.10 19.26
C LEU A 228 -24.35 -45.32 20.15
N GLN A 229 -23.82 -45.12 21.37
CA GLN A 229 -23.60 -46.20 22.34
C GLN A 229 -24.93 -46.73 22.90
N ASP A 230 -25.88 -45.85 23.19
CA ASP A 230 -27.23 -46.19 23.65
C ASP A 230 -28.00 -46.97 22.57
N LEU A 231 -27.95 -46.51 21.31
CA LEU A 231 -28.49 -47.25 20.15
C LEU A 231 -27.81 -48.61 19.94
N GLN A 232 -26.49 -48.73 20.17
CA GLN A 232 -25.80 -50.03 20.12
C GLN A 232 -26.22 -50.96 21.27
N CYS A 233 -26.59 -50.44 22.44
CA CYS A 233 -27.11 -51.23 23.55
C CYS A 233 -28.55 -51.69 23.28
N LEU A 234 -29.42 -50.79 22.79
CA LEU A 234 -30.79 -51.11 22.37
C LEU A 234 -30.80 -52.13 21.22
N TYR A 235 -29.86 -52.04 20.28
CA TYR A 235 -29.72 -53.02 19.20
C TYR A 235 -29.29 -54.41 19.72
N LYS A 236 -28.39 -54.49 20.71
CA LYS A 236 -28.03 -55.78 21.33
C LYS A 236 -29.24 -56.39 22.03
N GLN A 237 -29.98 -55.60 22.81
CA GLN A 237 -31.20 -56.04 23.48
C GLN A 237 -32.26 -56.53 22.47
N SER A 238 -32.44 -55.86 21.34
CA SER A 238 -33.39 -56.32 20.32
C SER A 238 -32.95 -57.62 19.62
N VAL A 239 -31.65 -57.86 19.47
CA VAL A 239 -31.10 -59.13 18.97
C VAL A 239 -31.21 -60.25 20.02
N GLU A 240 -30.99 -59.94 21.30
CA GLU A 240 -31.20 -60.85 22.43
C GLU A 240 -32.68 -61.28 22.51
N HIS A 241 -33.61 -60.33 22.49
CA HIS A 241 -35.06 -60.61 22.45
C HIS A 241 -35.50 -61.37 21.18
N ALA A 242 -34.89 -61.10 20.02
CA ALA A 242 -35.15 -61.90 18.82
C ALA A 242 -34.66 -63.36 18.96
N GLY A 243 -33.55 -63.57 19.69
CA GLY A 243 -33.07 -64.90 20.07
C GLY A 243 -34.00 -65.62 21.05
N GLU A 244 -34.51 -64.92 22.06
CA GLU A 244 -35.53 -65.43 23.00
C GLU A 244 -36.82 -65.83 22.27
N GLN A 245 -37.31 -64.99 21.36
CA GLN A 245 -38.47 -65.27 20.51
C GLN A 245 -38.23 -66.48 19.59
N ALA A 246 -37.06 -66.58 18.95
CA ALA A 246 -36.72 -67.72 18.11
C ALA A 246 -36.67 -69.04 18.92
N HIS A 247 -36.16 -69.00 20.15
CA HIS A 247 -36.16 -70.16 21.02
C HIS A 247 -37.57 -70.55 21.48
N LEU A 248 -38.44 -69.59 21.80
CA LEU A 248 -39.84 -69.84 22.12
C LEU A 248 -40.61 -70.45 20.93
N ILE A 249 -40.38 -69.94 19.72
CA ILE A 249 -40.93 -70.53 18.48
C ILE A 249 -40.48 -71.99 18.34
N GLN A 250 -39.18 -72.27 18.52
CA GLN A 250 -38.64 -73.64 18.44
C GLN A 250 -39.26 -74.57 19.50
N GLN A 251 -39.53 -74.08 20.72
CA GLN A 251 -40.23 -74.85 21.75
C GLN A 251 -41.69 -75.13 21.34
N LEU A 252 -42.40 -74.14 20.81
CA LEU A 252 -43.78 -74.29 20.32
C LEU A 252 -43.87 -75.23 19.11
N GLU A 253 -42.90 -75.19 18.19
CA GLU A 253 -42.78 -76.15 17.09
C GLU A 253 -42.55 -77.58 17.59
N GLY A 254 -41.69 -77.76 18.61
CA GLY A 254 -41.49 -79.05 19.28
C GLY A 254 -42.77 -79.59 19.91
N LEU A 255 -43.46 -78.77 20.71
CA LEU A 255 -44.74 -79.12 21.32
C LEU A 255 -45.82 -79.44 20.27
N ASN A 256 -45.84 -78.72 19.14
CA ASN A 256 -46.76 -79.00 18.03
C ASN A 256 -46.43 -80.34 17.35
N LEU A 257 -45.15 -80.63 17.09
CA LEU A 257 -44.70 -81.93 16.54
C LEU A 257 -45.00 -83.12 17.46
N ASP A 258 -44.81 -82.96 18.77
CA ASP A 258 -45.17 -83.98 19.76
C ASP A 258 -46.69 -84.13 19.88
N THR A 259 -47.45 -83.02 19.88
CA THR A 259 -48.93 -83.03 19.82
C THR A 259 -49.43 -83.80 18.59
N GLN A 260 -48.87 -83.51 17.41
CA GLN A 260 -49.20 -84.23 16.18
C GLN A 260 -48.80 -85.71 16.24
N ARG A 261 -47.73 -86.08 16.94
CA ARG A 261 -47.33 -87.48 17.13
C ARG A 261 -48.33 -88.22 18.03
N VAL A 262 -48.81 -87.57 19.09
CA VAL A 262 -49.87 -88.11 19.96
C VAL A 262 -51.18 -88.27 19.19
N LEU A 263 -51.60 -87.26 18.40
CA LEU A 263 -52.80 -87.35 17.58
C LEU A 263 -52.71 -88.47 16.54
N ARG A 264 -51.61 -88.60 15.80
CA ARG A 264 -51.40 -89.71 14.86
C ARG A 264 -51.40 -91.07 15.57
N SER A 265 -50.79 -91.17 16.76
CA SER A 265 -50.82 -92.39 17.55
C SER A 265 -52.24 -92.74 18.06
N GLN A 266 -53.10 -91.74 18.30
CA GLN A 266 -54.52 -91.95 18.62
C GLN A 266 -55.33 -92.34 17.37
N GLU A 267 -55.04 -91.76 16.20
CA GLU A 267 -55.63 -92.17 14.92
C GLU A 267 -55.24 -93.62 14.54
N GLU A 268 -53.98 -94.00 14.74
CA GLU A 268 -53.48 -95.37 14.58
C GLU A 268 -54.14 -96.35 15.56
N ALA A 269 -54.33 -95.95 16.82
CA ALA A 269 -55.05 -96.76 17.82
C ALA A 269 -56.54 -96.91 17.46
N HIS A 270 -57.24 -95.82 17.15
CA HIS A 270 -58.66 -95.85 16.80
C HIS A 270 -58.94 -96.58 15.48
N THR A 271 -58.03 -96.53 14.51
CA THR A 271 -58.15 -97.34 13.28
C THR A 271 -57.88 -98.83 13.54
N ALA A 272 -56.91 -99.18 14.40
CA ALA A 272 -56.71 -100.56 14.86
C ALA A 272 -57.93 -101.11 15.62
N ASP A 273 -58.50 -100.33 16.55
CA ASP A 273 -59.73 -100.65 17.27
C ASP A 273 -60.89 -100.86 16.29
N THR A 274 -61.10 -99.93 15.35
CA THR A 274 -62.15 -100.02 14.33
C THR A 274 -62.02 -101.28 13.48
N VAL A 275 -60.81 -101.65 13.07
CA VAL A 275 -60.53 -102.90 12.35
C VAL A 275 -60.79 -104.13 13.24
N SER A 276 -60.56 -104.05 14.56
CA SER A 276 -60.89 -105.13 15.49
C SER A 276 -62.41 -105.33 15.64
N TYR A 277 -63.19 -104.25 15.77
CA TYR A 277 -64.64 -104.30 15.84
C TYR A 277 -65.26 -104.81 14.53
N GLN A 278 -64.74 -104.40 13.37
CA GLN A 278 -65.17 -104.93 12.07
C GLN A 278 -64.93 -106.43 11.94
N LYS A 279 -63.78 -106.94 12.40
CA LYS A 279 -63.50 -108.39 12.44
C LYS A 279 -64.48 -109.12 13.34
N LEU A 280 -64.65 -108.67 14.59
CA LEU A 280 -65.54 -109.30 15.56
C LEU A 280 -67.01 -109.32 15.08
N TYR A 281 -67.48 -108.24 14.44
CA TYR A 281 -68.80 -108.20 13.81
C TYR A 281 -68.92 -109.22 12.67
N SER A 282 -67.88 -109.36 11.83
CA SER A 282 -67.87 -110.36 10.75
C SER A 282 -67.92 -111.80 11.29
N GLU A 283 -67.12 -112.11 12.31
CA GLU A 283 -67.10 -113.42 12.98
C GLU A 283 -68.45 -113.76 13.64
N LEU A 284 -69.05 -112.78 14.34
CA LEU A 284 -70.38 -112.91 14.93
C LEU A 284 -71.44 -113.19 13.85
N SER A 285 -71.41 -112.47 12.73
CA SER A 285 -72.35 -112.66 11.62
C SER A 285 -72.29 -114.06 11.00
N VAL A 286 -71.08 -114.63 10.86
CA VAL A 286 -70.88 -116.01 10.37
C VAL A 286 -71.40 -117.02 11.40
N SER A 287 -71.15 -116.80 12.69
CA SER A 287 -71.66 -117.69 13.76
C SER A 287 -73.19 -117.71 13.83
N TYR A 288 -73.84 -116.56 13.66
CA TYR A 288 -75.30 -116.44 13.60
C TYR A 288 -75.88 -117.18 12.39
N GLN A 289 -75.27 -117.01 11.20
CA GLN A 289 -75.69 -117.73 9.99
C GLN A 289 -75.57 -119.26 10.18
N ALA A 290 -74.50 -119.76 10.80
CA ALA A 290 -74.33 -121.18 11.08
C ALA A 290 -75.39 -121.73 12.05
N LEU A 291 -75.71 -120.98 13.11
CA LEU A 291 -76.77 -121.34 14.07
C LEU A 291 -78.15 -121.37 13.41
N TRP A 292 -78.49 -120.38 12.59
CA TRP A 292 -79.76 -120.32 11.87
C TRP A 292 -79.97 -121.53 10.95
N HIS A 293 -78.96 -121.89 10.14
CA HIS A 293 -79.02 -123.09 9.30
C HIS A 293 -79.13 -124.38 10.13
N SER A 294 -78.50 -124.46 11.30
CA SER A 294 -78.64 -125.61 12.20
C SER A 294 -80.01 -125.71 12.86
N GLN A 295 -80.71 -124.59 13.08
CA GLN A 295 -82.07 -124.58 13.62
C GLN A 295 -83.08 -125.07 12.57
N GLU A 296 -82.98 -124.58 11.34
CA GLU A 296 -83.85 -124.98 10.23
C GLU A 296 -83.74 -126.49 9.94
N GLN A 297 -82.52 -127.04 9.91
CA GLN A 297 -82.30 -128.49 9.77
C GLN A 297 -82.94 -129.34 10.89
N LEU A 298 -83.19 -128.77 12.08
CA LEU A 298 -83.83 -129.49 13.18
C LEU A 298 -85.36 -129.45 13.05
N HIS A 299 -85.94 -128.32 12.66
CA HIS A 299 -87.37 -128.22 12.35
C HIS A 299 -87.78 -129.19 11.22
N GLN A 300 -86.99 -129.28 10.15
CA GLN A 300 -87.24 -130.22 9.05
C GLN A 300 -87.22 -131.70 9.51
N ARG A 301 -86.32 -132.06 10.44
CA ARG A 301 -86.25 -133.41 11.03
C ARG A 301 -87.41 -133.70 11.97
N GLU A 302 -87.83 -132.73 12.77
CA GLU A 302 -88.99 -132.84 13.66
C GLU A 302 -90.29 -133.07 12.89
N ALA A 303 -90.52 -132.33 11.80
CA ALA A 303 -91.68 -132.53 10.92
C ALA A 303 -91.71 -133.95 10.32
N ALA A 304 -90.58 -134.44 9.82
CA ALA A 304 -90.47 -135.78 9.27
C ALA A 304 -90.75 -136.90 10.30
N LEU A 305 -90.19 -136.78 11.52
CA LEU A 305 -90.46 -137.73 12.61
C LEU A 305 -91.95 -137.70 13.05
N SER A 306 -92.56 -136.51 13.06
CA SER A 306 -93.99 -136.35 13.41
C SER A 306 -94.90 -137.08 12.41
N MET A 307 -94.60 -137.01 11.11
CA MET A 307 -95.32 -137.78 10.09
C MET A 307 -95.16 -139.29 10.28
N GLN A 308 -93.93 -139.78 10.51
CA GLN A 308 -93.65 -141.20 10.70
C GLN A 308 -94.39 -141.80 11.91
N LEU A 309 -94.53 -141.03 13.00
CA LEU A 309 -95.34 -141.43 14.16
C LEU A 309 -96.81 -141.59 13.80
N SER A 310 -97.43 -140.58 13.16
CA SER A 310 -98.86 -140.62 12.83
C SER A 310 -99.24 -141.80 11.92
N GLN A 311 -98.36 -142.17 10.98
CA GLN A 311 -98.54 -143.34 10.12
C GLN A 311 -98.45 -144.66 10.89
N ARG A 312 -97.51 -144.76 11.85
CA ARG A 312 -97.36 -145.96 12.70
C ARG A 312 -98.51 -146.12 13.70
N ASP A 313 -99.11 -145.03 14.15
CA ASP A 313 -100.28 -145.07 15.04
C ASP A 313 -101.53 -145.59 14.33
N GLN A 314 -101.75 -145.19 13.08
CA GLN A 314 -102.83 -145.75 12.26
C GLN A 314 -102.68 -147.27 12.07
N GLN A 315 -101.46 -147.74 11.76
CA GLN A 315 -101.16 -149.18 11.63
C GLN A 315 -101.41 -149.98 12.92
N ILE A 316 -101.15 -149.39 14.09
CA ILE A 316 -101.48 -150.02 15.39
C ILE A 316 -102.99 -150.10 15.59
N GLN A 317 -103.74 -149.03 15.28
CA GLN A 317 -105.19 -149.01 15.42
C GLN A 317 -105.88 -150.03 14.50
N GLU A 318 -105.39 -150.19 13.27
CA GLU A 318 -105.85 -151.24 12.34
C GLU A 318 -105.61 -152.65 12.90
N LEU A 319 -104.43 -152.92 13.47
CA LEU A 319 -104.11 -154.20 14.11
C LEU A 319 -104.94 -154.45 15.39
N GLN A 320 -105.26 -153.41 16.16
CA GLN A 320 -106.17 -153.51 17.32
C GLN A 320 -107.58 -153.89 16.89
N ALA A 321 -108.12 -153.26 15.83
CA ALA A 321 -109.44 -153.58 15.29
C ALA A 321 -109.50 -155.01 14.72
N GLN A 322 -108.44 -155.46 14.04
CA GLN A 322 -108.35 -156.84 13.55
C GLN A 322 -108.32 -157.86 14.71
N LEU A 323 -107.60 -157.58 15.80
CA LEU A 323 -107.58 -158.46 16.97
C LEU A 323 -108.97 -158.65 17.60
N GLN A 324 -109.70 -157.54 17.80
CA GLN A 324 -111.01 -157.55 18.44
C GLN A 324 -112.03 -158.39 17.66
N SER A 325 -111.96 -158.39 16.32
CA SER A 325 -112.90 -159.15 15.47
C SER A 325 -112.72 -160.67 15.58
N PHE A 326 -111.49 -161.17 15.75
CA PHE A 326 -111.25 -162.61 15.95
C PHE A 326 -111.66 -163.09 17.35
N THR A 327 -111.43 -162.29 18.40
CA THR A 327 -111.85 -162.66 19.76
C THR A 327 -113.37 -162.78 19.93
N ALA A 328 -114.18 -162.14 19.09
CA ALA A 328 -115.63 -162.21 19.15
C ALA A 328 -116.24 -163.54 18.61
N ALA A 329 -115.45 -164.36 17.91
CA ALA A 329 -115.98 -165.50 17.13
C ALA A 329 -116.05 -166.85 17.87
N ALA A 330 -115.48 -166.96 19.09
CA ALA A 330 -115.17 -168.25 19.72
C ALA A 330 -116.12 -168.72 20.84
N GLY A 331 -117.27 -168.07 21.06
CA GLY A 331 -117.84 -167.96 22.41
C GLY A 331 -119.12 -168.74 22.81
N HIS A 332 -119.78 -169.56 21.98
CA HIS A 332 -121.14 -170.09 22.29
C HIS A 332 -121.38 -171.56 21.91
N CYS A 333 -121.61 -172.44 22.91
CA CYS A 333 -122.63 -173.52 22.96
C CYS A 333 -122.45 -174.47 24.17
N GLU A 334 -123.49 -174.64 25.01
CA GLU A 334 -123.91 -175.89 25.71
C GLU A 334 -125.10 -175.61 26.67
N ASP A 335 -126.28 -176.18 26.43
CA ASP A 335 -127.12 -177.01 27.32
C ASP A 335 -128.50 -177.30 26.65
N SER A 336 -129.11 -178.44 27.01
CA SER A 336 -130.43 -179.02 26.73
C SER A 336 -131.52 -178.16 26.06
N GLY A 337 -132.21 -178.64 25.01
CA GLY A 337 -132.11 -179.90 24.23
C GLY A 337 -132.87 -179.75 22.90
N SER A 338 -132.87 -180.67 21.93
CA SER A 338 -132.62 -182.13 21.87
C SER A 338 -132.39 -182.54 20.38
N PRO A 339 -132.11 -183.79 19.98
CA PRO A 339 -130.98 -184.67 20.31
C PRO A 339 -130.12 -185.09 19.07
N GLY A 340 -128.86 -185.52 19.25
CA GLY A 340 -128.23 -186.54 18.36
C GLY A 340 -126.84 -186.33 17.73
N GLY A 341 -125.75 -186.46 18.52
CA GLY A 341 -124.58 -187.30 18.17
C GLY A 341 -123.45 -186.85 17.20
N SER A 342 -122.31 -186.40 17.78
CA SER A 342 -120.92 -186.36 17.22
C SER A 342 -120.63 -185.39 16.04
N SER A 343 -119.42 -184.83 15.84
CA SER A 343 -118.06 -185.13 16.39
C SER A 343 -117.22 -183.84 16.55
N SER A 344 -116.09 -183.88 17.27
CA SER A 344 -115.27 -182.72 17.68
C SER A 344 -113.86 -182.68 17.08
N ASP A 345 -113.38 -181.52 16.58
CA ASP A 345 -111.93 -181.26 16.32
C ASP A 345 -111.53 -179.76 16.11
N GLY A 346 -112.38 -178.78 16.51
CA GLY A 346 -112.34 -177.43 15.92
C GLY A 346 -111.62 -176.28 16.66
N ALA A 347 -111.35 -176.39 17.97
CA ALA A 347 -111.03 -175.21 18.80
C ALA A 347 -109.59 -174.69 18.66
N ASP A 348 -108.62 -175.59 18.68
CA ASP A 348 -107.18 -175.35 18.89
C ASP A 348 -106.48 -174.43 17.87
N SER A 349 -107.14 -174.12 16.75
CA SER A 349 -106.59 -173.32 15.65
C SER A 349 -106.72 -171.81 15.87
N LEU A 350 -107.85 -171.37 16.46
CA LEU A 350 -108.20 -169.95 16.55
C LEU A 350 -107.39 -169.20 17.62
N GLU A 351 -107.17 -169.80 18.79
CA GLU A 351 -106.40 -169.17 19.87
C GLU A 351 -104.95 -168.88 19.46
N LYS A 352 -104.29 -169.82 18.76
CA LYS A 352 -102.93 -169.65 18.25
C LYS A 352 -102.83 -168.45 17.28
N ARG A 353 -103.90 -168.18 16.52
CA ARG A 353 -103.95 -167.02 15.61
C ARG A 353 -104.15 -165.69 16.35
N ILE A 354 -104.93 -165.69 17.43
CA ILE A 354 -105.12 -164.52 18.29
C ILE A 354 -103.81 -164.16 19.00
N GLN A 355 -103.08 -165.14 19.56
CA GLN A 355 -101.78 -164.93 20.21
C GLN A 355 -100.74 -164.30 19.26
N GLN A 356 -100.59 -164.82 18.03
CA GLN A 356 -99.68 -164.24 17.03
C GLN A 356 -99.97 -162.76 16.72
N LEU A 357 -101.24 -162.37 16.65
CA LEU A 357 -101.63 -160.98 16.41
C LEU A 357 -101.41 -160.11 17.66
N GLN A 358 -101.58 -160.66 18.88
CA GLN A 358 -101.26 -159.96 20.13
C GLN A 358 -99.75 -159.70 20.26
N GLU A 359 -98.89 -160.65 19.90
CA GLU A 359 -97.44 -160.48 19.87
C GLU A 359 -97.02 -159.43 18.83
N LEU A 360 -97.59 -159.48 17.61
CA LEU A 360 -97.33 -158.48 16.57
C LEU A 360 -97.76 -157.08 17.03
N LEU A 361 -98.90 -156.97 17.72
CA LEU A 361 -99.38 -155.71 18.28
C LEU A 361 -98.45 -155.19 19.39
N ALA A 362 -98.04 -156.06 20.32
CA ALA A 362 -97.11 -155.71 21.38
C ALA A 362 -95.76 -155.21 20.82
N PHE A 363 -95.27 -155.86 19.75
CA PHE A 363 -94.05 -155.41 19.08
C PHE A 363 -94.23 -154.07 18.36
N LYS A 364 -95.33 -153.86 17.62
CA LYS A 364 -95.58 -152.60 16.89
C LYS A 364 -95.91 -151.43 17.81
N THR A 365 -96.59 -151.67 18.93
CA THR A 365 -96.76 -150.67 19.98
C THR A 365 -95.43 -150.31 20.62
N GLN A 366 -94.57 -151.27 20.97
CA GLN A 366 -93.25 -150.99 21.53
C GLN A 366 -92.34 -150.19 20.56
N GLU A 367 -92.26 -150.56 19.28
CA GLU A 367 -91.50 -149.80 18.26
C GLU A 367 -91.96 -148.33 18.20
N ASN A 368 -93.28 -148.10 18.27
CA ASN A 368 -93.85 -146.77 18.20
C ASN A 368 -93.64 -146.00 19.52
N GLU A 369 -93.71 -146.67 20.67
CA GLU A 369 -93.36 -146.09 21.97
C GLU A 369 -91.90 -145.62 22.00
N ASP A 370 -90.99 -146.32 21.34
CA ASP A 370 -89.59 -145.90 21.19
C ASP A 370 -89.41 -144.78 20.14
N LEU A 371 -90.22 -144.74 19.08
CA LEU A 371 -90.31 -143.56 18.18
C LEU A 371 -90.87 -142.33 18.92
N ARG A 372 -91.85 -142.48 19.82
CA ARG A 372 -92.38 -141.39 20.66
C ARG A 372 -91.29 -140.85 21.58
N LYS A 373 -90.51 -141.72 22.22
CA LYS A 373 -89.34 -141.33 23.03
C LYS A 373 -88.27 -140.63 22.18
N ALA A 374 -88.07 -141.03 20.92
CA ALA A 374 -87.14 -140.36 20.01
C ALA A 374 -87.64 -138.96 19.59
N HIS A 375 -88.92 -138.83 19.24
CA HIS A 375 -89.56 -137.56 18.91
C HIS A 375 -89.57 -136.60 20.11
N ALA A 376 -89.96 -137.07 21.30
CA ALA A 376 -89.91 -136.26 22.53
C ALA A 376 -88.49 -135.74 22.81
N LYS A 377 -87.45 -136.58 22.69
CA LYS A 377 -86.04 -136.15 22.82
C LYS A 377 -85.63 -135.12 21.75
N HIS A 378 -86.15 -135.23 20.53
CA HIS A 378 -85.93 -134.24 19.47
C HIS A 378 -86.63 -132.91 19.77
N HIS A 379 -87.88 -132.96 20.23
CA HIS A 379 -88.70 -131.81 20.58
C HIS A 379 -88.14 -131.08 21.83
N ASP A 380 -87.65 -131.81 22.82
CA ASP A 380 -86.93 -131.27 23.97
C ASP A 380 -85.60 -130.63 23.56
N ARG A 381 -84.83 -131.27 22.66
CA ARG A 381 -83.59 -130.68 22.12
C ARG A 381 -83.86 -129.41 21.32
N LEU A 382 -84.96 -129.36 20.55
CA LEU A 382 -85.40 -128.15 19.88
C LEU A 382 -85.82 -127.07 20.89
N ARG A 383 -86.56 -127.43 21.95
CA ARG A 383 -86.95 -126.50 23.03
C ARG A 383 -85.73 -125.93 23.76
N VAL A 384 -84.68 -126.74 23.99
CA VAL A 384 -83.39 -126.27 24.51
C VAL A 384 -82.71 -125.31 23.53
N ILE A 385 -82.74 -125.57 22.23
CA ILE A 385 -82.15 -124.67 21.22
C ILE A 385 -82.96 -123.36 21.10
N GLN A 386 -84.30 -123.41 21.19
CA GLN A 386 -85.17 -122.23 21.21
C GLN A 386 -85.02 -121.39 22.48
N THR A 387 -84.81 -122.02 23.65
CA THR A 387 -84.53 -121.30 24.90
C THR A 387 -83.11 -120.71 24.89
N ASN A 388 -82.11 -121.45 24.40
CA ASN A 388 -80.77 -120.91 24.17
C ASN A 388 -80.81 -119.71 23.19
N TYR A 389 -81.52 -119.82 22.07
CA TYR A 389 -81.72 -118.72 21.12
C TYR A 389 -82.35 -117.50 21.79
N LYS A 390 -83.42 -117.69 22.60
CA LYS A 390 -84.02 -116.61 23.40
C LYS A 390 -82.99 -115.95 24.32
N THR A 391 -82.24 -116.72 25.11
CA THR A 391 -81.20 -116.16 25.99
C THR A 391 -80.08 -115.45 25.23
N VAL A 392 -79.76 -115.87 23.99
CA VAL A 392 -78.80 -115.16 23.13
C VAL A 392 -79.40 -113.86 22.59
N THR A 393 -80.67 -113.83 22.18
CA THR A 393 -81.34 -112.57 21.79
C THR A 393 -81.56 -111.62 22.95
N GLU A 394 -81.79 -112.14 24.16
CA GLU A 394 -81.88 -111.36 25.40
C GLU A 394 -80.50 -110.79 25.76
N ARG A 395 -79.42 -111.60 25.67
CA ARG A 395 -78.02 -111.15 25.83
C ARG A 395 -77.57 -110.11 24.82
N LEU A 396 -78.02 -110.22 23.57
CA LEU A 396 -77.76 -109.21 22.54
C LEU A 396 -78.48 -107.91 22.88
N LYS A 397 -79.71 -107.97 23.39
CA LYS A 397 -80.44 -106.81 23.89
C LYS A 397 -79.78 -106.16 25.11
N GLU A 398 -79.35 -106.96 26.08
CA GLU A 398 -78.54 -106.50 27.22
C GLU A 398 -77.26 -105.79 26.74
N ALA A 399 -76.60 -106.32 25.69
CA ALA A 399 -75.43 -105.70 25.10
C ALA A 399 -75.76 -104.37 24.38
N GLU A 400 -76.85 -104.31 23.60
CA GLU A 400 -77.34 -103.09 22.96
C GLU A 400 -77.68 -102.00 23.99
N ASP A 401 -78.42 -102.35 25.06
CA ASP A 401 -78.76 -101.45 26.17
C ASP A 401 -77.50 -100.94 26.89
N THR A 402 -76.46 -101.77 27.06
CA THR A 402 -75.17 -101.28 27.60
C THR A 402 -74.40 -100.39 26.63
N HIS A 403 -74.59 -100.53 25.32
CA HIS A 403 -73.89 -99.74 24.31
C HIS A 403 -74.38 -98.28 24.28
N ASP A 404 -75.68 -98.06 24.52
CA ASP A 404 -76.23 -96.69 24.66
C ASP A 404 -75.85 -96.03 26.01
N LEU A 405 -75.62 -96.80 27.07
CA LEU A 405 -75.11 -96.28 28.35
C LEU A 405 -73.65 -95.76 28.27
N VAL A 406 -72.84 -96.27 27.35
CA VAL A 406 -71.43 -95.84 27.16
C VAL A 406 -71.33 -94.45 26.51
N LYS A 407 -72.33 -94.03 25.72
CA LYS A 407 -72.34 -92.72 25.04
C LYS A 407 -72.39 -91.51 25.99
N HIS A 408 -72.71 -91.70 27.27
CA HIS A 408 -72.85 -90.64 28.26
C HIS A 408 -71.85 -90.71 29.43
N LYS A 409 -70.59 -91.11 29.18
CA LYS A 409 -69.53 -90.94 30.19
C LYS A 409 -68.10 -90.74 29.65
N VAL A 410 -67.82 -89.54 29.14
CA VAL A 410 -66.45 -89.00 29.05
C VAL A 410 -66.36 -87.76 29.94
N GLN A 411 -65.67 -87.87 31.07
CA GLN A 411 -65.30 -86.72 31.90
C GLN A 411 -63.93 -86.22 31.43
N PHE A 412 -63.86 -85.01 30.87
CA PHE A 412 -62.58 -84.39 30.55
C PHE A 412 -61.92 -83.79 31.80
N PRO A 413 -60.58 -83.84 31.94
CA PRO A 413 -59.87 -83.29 33.09
C PRO A 413 -59.98 -81.77 33.28
N GLN A 414 -59.59 -81.31 34.46
CA GLN A 414 -59.90 -79.99 35.00
C GLN A 414 -58.95 -78.86 34.51
N ASP A 415 -57.95 -79.19 33.70
CA ASP A 415 -56.83 -78.29 33.34
C ASP A 415 -57.16 -77.26 32.24
N ASN A 416 -58.22 -77.51 31.45
CA ASN A 416 -58.57 -76.66 30.31
C ASN A 416 -59.00 -75.22 30.69
N GLU A 417 -59.32 -74.93 31.96
CA GLU A 417 -59.74 -73.58 32.37
C GLU A 417 -58.61 -72.54 32.20
N GLY A 418 -57.34 -72.96 32.26
CA GLY A 418 -56.20 -72.11 31.92
C GLY A 418 -56.18 -71.74 30.43
N LEU A 419 -56.27 -72.75 29.54
CA LEU A 419 -56.30 -72.55 28.09
C LEU A 419 -57.51 -71.73 27.62
N TRP A 420 -58.67 -71.85 28.27
CA TRP A 420 -59.82 -70.98 27.99
C TRP A 420 -59.58 -69.54 28.44
N LYS A 421 -58.87 -69.30 29.55
CA LYS A 421 -58.48 -67.95 29.99
C LYS A 421 -57.42 -67.34 29.06
N GLU A 422 -56.44 -68.11 28.60
CA GLU A 422 -55.47 -67.66 27.60
C GLU A 422 -56.13 -67.41 26.24
N LEU A 423 -57.02 -68.29 25.76
CA LEU A 423 -57.77 -68.07 24.53
C LEU A 423 -58.69 -66.84 24.61
N PHE A 424 -59.26 -66.55 25.79
CA PHE A 424 -60.02 -65.33 26.03
C PHE A 424 -59.10 -64.11 26.09
N PHE A 425 -57.92 -64.21 26.73
CA PHE A 425 -56.90 -63.16 26.77
C PHE A 425 -56.41 -62.84 25.35
N TYR A 426 -55.97 -63.82 24.56
CA TYR A 426 -55.53 -63.60 23.18
C TYR A 426 -56.66 -63.13 22.25
N LYS A 427 -57.94 -63.47 22.53
CA LYS A 427 -59.09 -62.87 21.83
C LYS A 427 -59.29 -61.41 22.21
N GLU A 428 -59.19 -61.08 23.49
CA GLU A 428 -59.35 -59.71 24.00
C GLU A 428 -58.17 -58.82 23.59
N GLU A 429 -56.97 -59.38 23.54
CA GLU A 429 -55.75 -58.74 23.03
C GLU A 429 -55.79 -58.59 21.51
N ASN A 430 -56.28 -59.58 20.74
CA ASN A 430 -56.56 -59.35 19.31
C ASN A 430 -57.67 -58.31 19.10
N ARG A 431 -58.72 -58.31 19.92
CA ARG A 431 -59.79 -57.28 19.88
C ARG A 431 -59.23 -55.90 20.19
N LYS A 432 -58.30 -55.80 21.13
CA LYS A 432 -57.58 -54.58 21.46
C LYS A 432 -56.63 -54.16 20.34
N LEU A 433 -55.78 -55.05 19.83
CA LEU A 433 -54.87 -54.78 18.70
C LEU A 433 -55.61 -54.41 17.42
N LEU A 434 -56.82 -54.92 17.19
CA LEU A 434 -57.70 -54.49 16.10
C LEU A 434 -58.32 -53.11 16.34
N ALA A 435 -58.64 -52.76 17.59
CA ALA A 435 -59.10 -51.43 17.96
C ALA A 435 -57.96 -50.39 17.92
N ASP A 436 -56.79 -50.74 18.44
CA ASP A 436 -55.55 -49.95 18.36
C ASP A 436 -55.14 -49.78 16.90
N LYS A 437 -55.23 -50.84 16.06
CA LYS A 437 -55.03 -50.74 14.61
C LYS A 437 -56.04 -49.78 13.97
N ALA A 438 -57.33 -49.92 14.27
CA ALA A 438 -58.36 -49.02 13.74
C ALA A 438 -58.10 -47.56 14.16
N ASN A 439 -57.69 -47.32 15.41
CA ASN A 439 -57.29 -46.01 15.90
C ASN A 439 -56.03 -45.49 15.18
N MET A 440 -55.03 -46.33 14.88
CA MET A 440 -53.86 -45.92 14.09
C MET A 440 -54.22 -45.67 12.61
N GLU A 441 -55.17 -46.40 12.04
CA GLU A 441 -55.73 -46.14 10.70
C GLU A 441 -56.56 -44.83 10.71
N GLU A 442 -57.32 -44.54 11.76
CA GLU A 442 -58.01 -43.26 11.98
C GLU A 442 -57.05 -42.10 12.23
N GLU A 443 -55.96 -42.28 12.98
CA GLU A 443 -54.92 -41.26 13.18
C GLU A 443 -54.14 -40.97 11.89
N LEU A 444 -53.87 -41.99 11.08
CA LEU A 444 -53.27 -41.86 9.75
C LEU A 444 -54.21 -41.15 8.79
N ASN A 445 -55.49 -41.53 8.75
CA ASN A 445 -56.51 -40.84 7.95
C ASN A 445 -56.68 -39.38 8.42
N ALA A 446 -56.72 -39.13 9.73
CA ALA A 446 -56.76 -37.78 10.29
C ALA A 446 -55.45 -37.00 10.05
N ALA A 447 -54.31 -37.67 9.84
CA ALA A 447 -53.06 -37.03 9.42
C ALA A 447 -53.07 -36.68 7.92
N LEU A 448 -53.60 -37.57 7.07
CA LEU A 448 -53.85 -37.30 5.65
C LEU A 448 -54.89 -36.20 5.46
N ASP A 449 -55.98 -36.18 6.24
CA ASP A 449 -56.96 -35.09 6.27
C ASP A 449 -56.35 -33.79 6.82
N ARG A 450 -55.38 -33.85 7.74
CA ARG A 450 -54.61 -32.67 8.18
C ARG A 450 -53.69 -32.15 7.09
N ILE A 451 -53.06 -33.02 6.30
CA ILE A 451 -52.24 -32.64 5.15
C ILE A 451 -53.13 -32.07 4.04
N ALA A 452 -54.20 -32.76 3.65
CA ALA A 452 -55.17 -32.27 2.67
C ALA A 452 -55.86 -30.97 3.15
N ALA A 453 -56.11 -30.79 4.44
CA ALA A 453 -56.60 -29.53 4.99
C ALA A 453 -55.52 -28.44 5.05
N GLN A 454 -54.24 -28.78 5.17
CA GLN A 454 -53.12 -27.84 5.02
C GLN A 454 -52.95 -27.42 3.56
N GLU A 455 -52.94 -28.36 2.61
CA GLU A 455 -52.97 -28.11 1.16
C GLU A 455 -54.17 -27.25 0.79
N ILE A 456 -55.40 -27.61 1.19
CA ILE A 456 -56.60 -26.79 0.99
C ILE A 456 -56.51 -25.43 1.72
N GLN A 457 -55.77 -25.31 2.83
CA GLN A 457 -55.55 -24.03 3.49
C GLN A 457 -54.44 -23.21 2.80
N GLU A 458 -53.50 -23.84 2.11
CA GLU A 458 -52.47 -23.20 1.28
C GLU A 458 -53.07 -22.77 -0.07
N ASP A 459 -53.82 -23.63 -0.76
CA ASP A 459 -54.71 -23.27 -1.87
C ASP A 459 -55.62 -22.09 -1.48
N ARG A 460 -56.21 -22.09 -0.28
CA ARG A 460 -57.01 -20.96 0.22
C ARG A 460 -56.19 -19.75 0.62
N ARG A 461 -54.92 -19.87 1.01
CA ARG A 461 -54.01 -18.74 1.24
C ARG A 461 -53.50 -18.14 -0.06
N GLU A 462 -53.23 -18.96 -1.07
CA GLU A 462 -52.85 -18.53 -2.42
C GLU A 462 -54.05 -17.92 -3.14
N ALA A 463 -55.22 -18.56 -3.06
CA ALA A 463 -56.48 -17.99 -3.55
C ALA A 463 -56.87 -16.72 -2.77
N ALA A 464 -56.65 -16.63 -1.46
CA ALA A 464 -56.89 -15.40 -0.70
C ALA A 464 -55.81 -14.32 -0.95
N GLN A 465 -54.57 -14.67 -1.28
CA GLN A 465 -53.55 -13.71 -1.73
C GLN A 465 -53.88 -13.20 -3.13
N ALA A 466 -54.29 -14.08 -4.04
CA ALA A 466 -54.80 -13.70 -5.36
C ALA A 466 -56.09 -12.88 -5.24
N GLU A 467 -57.01 -13.24 -4.35
CA GLU A 467 -58.24 -12.49 -4.08
C GLU A 467 -57.96 -11.16 -3.40
N LEU A 468 -56.95 -11.05 -2.52
CA LEU A 468 -56.47 -9.77 -1.99
C LEU A 468 -55.84 -8.89 -3.09
N LEU A 469 -55.01 -9.46 -3.97
CA LEU A 469 -54.47 -8.76 -5.15
C LEU A 469 -55.57 -8.34 -6.13
N PHE A 470 -56.65 -9.11 -6.26
CA PHE A 470 -57.86 -8.71 -7.00
C PHE A 470 -58.74 -7.72 -6.23
N ARG A 471 -58.66 -7.67 -4.90
CA ARG A 471 -59.49 -6.84 -4.02
C ARG A 471 -58.91 -5.45 -3.80
N GLU A 472 -57.59 -5.32 -3.70
CA GLU A 472 -56.89 -4.03 -3.84
C GLU A 472 -57.15 -3.40 -5.22
N VAL A 473 -57.54 -4.20 -6.23
CA VAL A 473 -57.99 -3.75 -7.56
C VAL A 473 -59.52 -3.55 -7.65
N ALA A 474 -60.32 -4.19 -6.79
CA ALA A 474 -61.79 -4.17 -6.86
C ALA A 474 -62.48 -3.23 -5.85
N GLU A 475 -61.83 -2.80 -4.77
CA GLU A 475 -62.45 -1.92 -3.76
C GLU A 475 -62.71 -0.48 -4.25
N GLU A 476 -62.25 -0.10 -5.46
CA GLU A 476 -62.66 1.16 -6.11
C GLU A 476 -64.05 1.10 -6.79
N GLU A 477 -64.56 -0.07 -7.22
CA GLU A 477 -65.83 -0.17 -7.99
C GLU A 477 -66.85 -1.21 -7.46
N VAL A 478 -67.27 -1.07 -6.19
CA VAL A 478 -68.43 -1.83 -5.65
C VAL A 478 -69.59 -0.94 -5.21
N THR A 479 -70.30 -0.34 -6.18
CA THR A 479 -71.74 -0.06 -6.02
C THR A 479 -72.52 -0.35 -7.31
N ARG A 480 -73.80 -0.77 -7.18
CA ARG A 480 -74.83 -0.89 -8.24
C ARG A 480 -74.76 -2.10 -9.22
N SER A 481 -74.78 -3.29 -8.65
CA SER A 481 -75.80 -4.34 -8.92
C SER A 481 -76.36 -4.58 -10.35
N SER A 482 -76.30 -5.86 -10.76
CA SER A 482 -77.39 -6.70 -11.34
C SER A 482 -77.30 -7.20 -12.80
N THR A 483 -77.87 -8.41 -12.99
CA THR A 483 -78.01 -9.25 -14.20
C THR A 483 -76.73 -9.96 -14.72
N PRO A 484 -76.74 -11.31 -14.96
CA PRO A 484 -75.49 -12.09 -14.92
C PRO A 484 -74.85 -12.41 -16.28
N ILE A 485 -75.50 -12.08 -17.40
CA ILE A 485 -75.12 -12.55 -18.75
C ILE A 485 -74.36 -11.48 -19.55
N LYS A 486 -74.54 -10.19 -19.24
CA LYS A 486 -73.72 -9.11 -19.83
C LYS A 486 -72.43 -8.86 -19.06
N THR A 487 -72.38 -9.26 -17.78
CA THR A 487 -71.19 -9.14 -16.92
C THR A 487 -70.07 -10.08 -17.34
N THR A 488 -70.36 -11.28 -17.84
CA THR A 488 -69.35 -12.19 -18.39
C THR A 488 -68.75 -11.63 -19.68
N MET A 489 -69.59 -11.14 -20.60
CA MET A 489 -69.12 -10.52 -21.85
C MET A 489 -68.28 -9.26 -21.59
N ARG A 490 -68.69 -8.40 -20.66
CA ARG A 490 -67.88 -7.24 -20.23
C ARG A 490 -66.56 -7.64 -19.61
N ARG A 491 -66.54 -8.58 -18.66
CA ARG A 491 -65.29 -9.09 -18.07
C ARG A 491 -64.35 -9.66 -19.13
N VAL A 492 -64.89 -10.37 -20.13
CA VAL A 492 -64.10 -10.86 -21.27
C VAL A 492 -63.55 -9.70 -22.11
N GLU A 493 -64.35 -8.70 -22.48
CA GLU A 493 -63.88 -7.50 -23.17
C GLU A 493 -62.86 -6.69 -22.34
N GLU A 494 -62.99 -6.64 -21.03
CA GLU A 494 -62.07 -5.99 -20.09
C GLU A 494 -60.75 -6.76 -19.99
N THR A 495 -60.78 -8.10 -19.94
CA THR A 495 -59.56 -8.92 -20.06
C THR A 495 -58.91 -8.79 -21.42
N PHE A 496 -59.66 -8.70 -22.53
CA PHE A 496 -59.09 -8.45 -23.86
C PHE A 496 -58.42 -7.07 -23.93
N LYS A 497 -59.08 -6.00 -23.45
CA LYS A 497 -58.47 -4.66 -23.36
C LYS A 497 -57.21 -4.67 -22.48
N LYS A 498 -57.19 -5.46 -21.40
CA LYS A 498 -56.00 -5.60 -20.54
C LYS A 498 -54.88 -6.37 -21.24
N ILE A 499 -55.21 -7.41 -22.02
CA ILE A 499 -54.26 -8.15 -22.87
C ILE A 499 -53.71 -7.24 -23.98
N GLU A 500 -54.55 -6.45 -24.65
CA GLU A 500 -54.12 -5.45 -25.66
C GLU A 500 -53.21 -4.38 -25.05
N GLN A 501 -53.50 -3.90 -23.84
CA GLN A 501 -52.62 -2.99 -23.09
C GLN A 501 -51.28 -3.64 -22.74
N LEU A 502 -51.28 -4.88 -22.23
CA LEU A 502 -50.06 -5.62 -21.89
C LEU A 502 -49.24 -5.96 -23.14
N GLN A 503 -49.87 -6.29 -24.27
CA GLN A 503 -49.22 -6.47 -25.57
C GLN A 503 -48.63 -5.15 -26.09
N SER A 504 -49.35 -4.03 -25.95
CA SER A 504 -48.83 -2.70 -26.31
C SER A 504 -47.63 -2.30 -25.45
N GLN A 505 -47.67 -2.59 -24.15
CA GLN A 505 -46.56 -2.39 -23.23
C GLN A 505 -45.38 -3.32 -23.55
N MET A 506 -45.64 -4.59 -23.88
CA MET A 506 -44.62 -5.55 -24.31
C MET A 506 -43.92 -5.07 -25.59
N VAL A 507 -44.65 -4.68 -26.63
CA VAL A 507 -44.08 -4.12 -27.88
C VAL A 507 -43.33 -2.80 -27.63
N SER A 508 -43.80 -1.97 -26.69
CA SER A 508 -43.06 -0.76 -26.26
C SER A 508 -41.75 -1.10 -25.54
N LEU A 509 -41.71 -2.17 -24.74
CA LEU A 509 -40.49 -2.64 -24.07
C LEU A 509 -39.55 -3.36 -25.05
N GLU A 510 -40.08 -4.13 -26.00
CA GLU A 510 -39.28 -4.78 -27.06
C GLU A 510 -38.62 -3.76 -27.97
N SER A 511 -39.34 -2.71 -28.38
CA SER A 511 -38.77 -1.61 -29.18
C SER A 511 -37.75 -0.79 -28.39
N GLU A 512 -37.96 -0.55 -27.10
CA GLU A 512 -36.95 0.07 -26.23
C GLU A 512 -35.71 -0.83 -26.04
N ILE A 513 -35.89 -2.14 -25.86
CA ILE A 513 -34.79 -3.12 -25.81
C ILE A 513 -34.02 -3.16 -27.14
N LEU A 514 -34.69 -3.02 -28.29
CA LEU A 514 -34.03 -2.90 -29.60
C LEU A 514 -33.25 -1.59 -29.71
N ARG A 515 -33.82 -0.45 -29.30
CA ARG A 515 -33.13 0.85 -29.25
C ARG A 515 -31.88 0.80 -28.37
N LEU A 516 -32.00 0.29 -27.15
CA LEU A 516 -30.88 0.10 -26.24
C LEU A 516 -29.82 -0.89 -26.79
N ARG A 517 -30.22 -1.89 -27.59
CA ARG A 517 -29.27 -2.77 -28.32
C ARG A 517 -28.59 -2.08 -29.50
N GLU A 518 -29.18 -1.03 -30.07
CA GLU A 518 -28.57 -0.20 -31.11
C GLU A 518 -27.62 0.83 -30.51
N ASP A 519 -28.03 1.53 -29.45
CA ASP A 519 -27.18 2.42 -28.67
C ASP A 519 -25.94 1.69 -28.13
N ASN A 520 -26.09 0.49 -27.56
CA ASN A 520 -24.95 -0.32 -27.11
C ASN A 520 -24.04 -0.77 -28.27
N ARG A 521 -24.57 -0.98 -29.49
CA ARG A 521 -23.76 -1.30 -30.67
C ARG A 521 -23.01 -0.07 -31.20
N ALA A 522 -23.64 1.11 -31.17
CA ALA A 522 -22.99 2.38 -31.50
C ALA A 522 -21.86 2.70 -30.52
N LEU A 523 -22.12 2.63 -29.21
CA LEU A 523 -21.12 2.84 -28.15
C LEU A 523 -19.97 1.81 -28.20
N ALA A 524 -20.25 0.56 -28.60
CA ALA A 524 -19.21 -0.44 -28.84
C ALA A 524 -18.33 -0.07 -30.06
N GLY A 525 -18.92 0.50 -31.11
CA GLY A 525 -18.20 1.06 -32.26
C GLY A 525 -17.32 2.25 -31.87
N GLU A 526 -17.88 3.25 -31.18
CA GLU A 526 -17.12 4.42 -30.69
C GLU A 526 -15.97 4.00 -29.76
N ARG A 527 -16.21 3.03 -28.87
CA ARG A 527 -15.15 2.45 -28.03
C ARG A 527 -14.05 1.79 -28.86
N GLY A 528 -14.40 1.10 -29.95
CA GLY A 528 -13.44 0.55 -30.91
C GLY A 528 -12.60 1.62 -31.59
N ASP A 529 -13.24 2.68 -32.11
CA ASP A 529 -12.57 3.82 -32.73
C ASP A 529 -11.66 4.58 -31.75
N LEU A 530 -12.10 4.78 -30.51
CA LEU A 530 -11.29 5.37 -29.45
C LEU A 530 -10.09 4.48 -29.10
N GLN A 531 -10.28 3.15 -29.02
CA GLN A 531 -9.19 2.21 -28.78
C GLN A 531 -8.18 2.19 -29.94
N ALA A 532 -8.63 2.27 -31.19
CA ALA A 532 -7.77 2.41 -32.36
C ALA A 532 -7.00 3.74 -32.36
N ARG A 533 -7.65 4.86 -32.00
CA ARG A 533 -6.99 6.18 -31.85
C ARG A 533 -5.93 6.16 -30.75
N VAL A 534 -6.21 5.52 -29.61
CA VAL A 534 -5.22 5.35 -28.52
C VAL A 534 -4.03 4.52 -28.99
N GLN A 535 -4.25 3.42 -29.70
CA GLN A 535 -3.15 2.62 -30.28
C GLN A 535 -2.31 3.43 -31.28
N MET A 536 -2.93 4.20 -32.18
CA MET A 536 -2.22 5.06 -33.14
C MET A 536 -1.41 6.16 -32.44
N LEU A 537 -1.97 6.81 -31.41
CA LEU A 537 -1.26 7.81 -30.61
C LEU A 537 -0.08 7.20 -29.85
N GLN A 538 -0.24 5.98 -29.32
CA GLN A 538 0.82 5.28 -28.62
C GLN A 538 1.95 4.86 -29.57
N GLN A 539 1.63 4.32 -30.75
CA GLN A 539 2.62 4.05 -31.80
C GLN A 539 3.35 5.32 -32.27
N SER A 540 2.65 6.45 -32.42
CA SER A 540 3.27 7.74 -32.74
C SER A 540 4.24 8.19 -31.65
N LYS A 541 3.84 8.08 -30.38
CA LYS A 541 4.69 8.40 -29.22
C LYS A 541 5.92 7.49 -29.17
N GLU A 542 5.77 6.19 -29.37
CA GLU A 542 6.87 5.23 -29.38
C GLU A 542 7.86 5.51 -30.53
N ALA A 543 7.36 5.92 -31.70
CA ALA A 543 8.19 6.36 -32.83
C ALA A 543 8.90 7.70 -32.58
N GLU A 544 8.27 8.65 -31.90
CA GLU A 544 8.88 9.91 -31.47
C GLU A 544 9.94 9.71 -30.39
N GLU A 545 9.66 8.87 -29.39
CA GLU A 545 10.65 8.46 -28.39
C GLU A 545 11.85 7.75 -29.04
N ALA A 546 11.65 6.88 -30.03
CA ALA A 546 12.72 6.25 -30.78
C ALA A 546 13.59 7.29 -31.53
N ARG A 547 12.96 8.25 -32.22
CA ARG A 547 13.67 9.35 -32.91
C ARG A 547 14.48 10.21 -31.93
N ALA A 548 13.92 10.52 -30.76
CA ALA A 548 14.60 11.29 -29.72
C ALA A 548 15.78 10.52 -29.09
N LYS A 549 15.65 9.19 -28.91
CA LYS A 549 16.75 8.31 -28.46
C LYS A 549 17.88 8.28 -29.50
N ASP A 550 17.54 8.18 -30.78
CA ASP A 550 18.49 8.24 -31.90
C ASP A 550 19.22 9.59 -31.99
N GLU A 551 18.51 10.71 -31.88
CA GLU A 551 19.10 12.05 -31.91
C GLU A 551 20.03 12.29 -30.71
N ARG A 552 19.61 11.90 -29.50
CA ARG A 552 20.47 11.89 -28.31
C ARG A 552 21.74 11.07 -28.53
N ASN A 553 21.64 9.88 -29.13
CA ASN A 553 22.80 9.02 -29.38
C ASN A 553 23.75 9.63 -30.43
N ARG A 554 23.22 10.34 -31.44
CA ARG A 554 24.04 11.10 -32.41
C ARG A 554 24.75 12.27 -31.73
N LEU A 555 24.07 13.03 -30.87
CA LEU A 555 24.67 14.14 -30.11
C LEU A 555 25.76 13.65 -29.14
N ILE A 556 25.53 12.55 -28.41
CA ILE A 556 26.56 11.92 -27.57
C ILE A 556 27.78 11.51 -28.41
N SER A 557 27.55 10.91 -29.58
CA SER A 557 28.64 10.52 -30.49
C SER A 557 29.45 11.73 -30.98
N GLN A 558 28.78 12.86 -31.27
CA GLN A 558 29.41 14.13 -31.66
C GLN A 558 30.22 14.75 -30.51
N MET A 559 29.68 14.80 -29.28
CA MET A 559 30.42 15.24 -28.10
C MET A 559 31.69 14.40 -27.89
N GLN A 560 31.60 13.07 -28.05
CA GLN A 560 32.76 12.20 -27.95
C GLN A 560 33.81 12.44 -29.05
N SER A 561 33.42 12.82 -30.28
CA SER A 561 34.41 13.26 -31.30
C SER A 561 35.08 14.57 -30.89
N PHE A 562 34.33 15.58 -30.44
CA PHE A 562 34.91 16.84 -29.99
C PHE A 562 35.81 16.67 -28.76
N GLU A 563 35.49 15.74 -27.85
CA GLU A 563 36.39 15.35 -26.76
C GLU A 563 37.70 14.75 -27.26
N ARG A 564 37.67 13.86 -28.26
CA ARG A 564 38.88 13.26 -28.86
C ARG A 564 39.74 14.33 -29.52
N GLU A 565 39.12 15.18 -30.34
CA GLU A 565 39.77 16.33 -30.99
C GLU A 565 40.38 17.30 -29.97
N ALA A 566 39.67 17.62 -28.88
CA ALA A 566 40.19 18.46 -27.80
C ALA A 566 41.36 17.80 -27.05
N LYS A 567 41.29 16.49 -26.78
CA LYS A 567 42.38 15.70 -26.17
C LYS A 567 43.60 15.61 -27.09
N GLU A 568 43.42 15.59 -28.40
CA GLU A 568 44.51 15.65 -29.39
C GLU A 568 45.10 17.05 -29.54
N ALA A 569 44.26 18.09 -29.60
CA ALA A 569 44.70 19.48 -29.58
C ALA A 569 45.50 19.82 -28.31
N ALA A 570 45.08 19.31 -27.15
CA ALA A 570 45.82 19.44 -25.89
C ALA A 570 47.19 18.74 -25.94
N LYS A 571 47.28 17.53 -26.51
CA LYS A 571 48.56 16.83 -26.75
C LYS A 571 49.46 17.64 -27.70
N ALA A 572 48.91 18.17 -28.79
CA ALA A 572 49.64 19.01 -29.74
C ALA A 572 50.15 20.31 -29.09
N ALA A 573 49.32 20.97 -28.28
CA ALA A 573 49.71 22.16 -27.52
C ALA A 573 50.79 21.86 -26.48
N ALA A 574 50.74 20.70 -25.80
CA ALA A 574 51.80 20.26 -24.89
C ALA A 574 53.13 20.00 -25.63
N GLN A 575 53.08 19.37 -26.81
CA GLN A 575 54.26 19.21 -27.68
C GLN A 575 54.81 20.56 -28.16
N ALA A 576 53.95 21.50 -28.55
CA ALA A 576 54.35 22.85 -28.94
C ALA A 576 55.01 23.61 -27.78
N ARG A 577 54.46 23.53 -26.56
CA ARG A 577 55.08 24.08 -25.33
C ARG A 577 56.46 23.46 -25.07
N ARG A 578 56.62 22.14 -25.23
CA ARG A 578 57.93 21.46 -25.12
C ARG A 578 58.94 21.94 -26.19
N ARG A 579 58.51 22.13 -27.44
CA ARG A 579 59.35 22.71 -28.51
C ARG A 579 59.75 24.16 -28.22
N LEU A 580 58.82 24.99 -27.75
CA LEU A 580 59.11 26.36 -27.32
C LEU A 580 60.06 26.41 -26.11
N LEU A 581 60.00 25.44 -25.21
CA LEU A 581 60.96 25.35 -24.09
C LEU A 581 62.38 25.06 -24.60
N LYS A 582 62.54 24.10 -25.52
CA LYS A 582 63.83 23.81 -26.18
C LYS A 582 64.38 25.03 -26.92
N LEU A 583 63.57 25.67 -27.76
CA LEU A 583 63.95 26.91 -28.46
C LEU A 583 64.32 28.05 -27.48
N ARG A 584 63.67 28.14 -26.31
CA ARG A 584 64.05 29.11 -25.26
C ARG A 584 65.39 28.77 -24.60
N GLN A 585 65.69 27.49 -24.40
CA GLN A 585 66.98 27.00 -23.88
C GLN A 585 68.10 27.24 -24.91
N GLU A 586 67.89 26.87 -26.17
CA GLU A 586 68.81 27.12 -27.30
C GLU A 586 69.09 28.62 -27.47
N LEU A 587 68.05 29.47 -27.49
CA LEU A 587 68.22 30.93 -27.48
C LEU A 587 68.88 31.44 -26.18
N GLY A 588 68.78 30.70 -25.07
CA GLY A 588 69.52 30.97 -23.83
C GLY A 588 71.01 30.76 -24.02
N VAL A 589 71.40 29.60 -24.56
CA VAL A 589 72.79 29.26 -24.91
C VAL A 589 73.37 30.27 -25.91
N LEU A 590 72.67 30.54 -27.02
CA LEU A 590 73.10 31.52 -28.03
C LEU A 590 73.25 32.95 -27.46
N ARG A 591 72.46 33.32 -26.45
CA ARG A 591 72.65 34.59 -25.72
C ARG A 591 73.89 34.54 -24.83
N ALA A 592 74.11 33.44 -24.10
CA ALA A 592 75.31 33.24 -23.28
C ALA A 592 76.60 33.23 -24.13
N GLU A 593 76.60 32.57 -25.29
CA GLU A 593 77.70 32.60 -26.27
C GLU A 593 77.94 34.01 -26.80
N ARG A 594 76.89 34.71 -27.27
CA ARG A 594 76.99 36.10 -27.72
C ARG A 594 77.56 37.01 -26.63
N ASP A 595 77.11 36.85 -25.39
CA ASP A 595 77.53 37.69 -24.28
C ASP A 595 78.92 37.29 -23.72
N PHE A 596 79.34 36.02 -23.90
CA PHE A 596 80.72 35.57 -23.76
C PHE A 596 81.63 36.19 -24.82
N HIS A 597 81.24 36.18 -26.11
CA HIS A 597 81.98 36.84 -27.18
C HIS A 597 82.05 38.37 -26.97
N ARG A 598 80.97 39.01 -26.53
CA ARG A 598 80.94 40.43 -26.13
C ARG A 598 81.89 40.70 -24.95
N SER A 599 81.95 39.80 -23.97
CA SER A 599 82.87 39.90 -22.82
C SER A 599 84.33 39.67 -23.23
N SER A 600 84.59 38.74 -24.15
CA SER A 600 85.90 38.47 -24.74
C SER A 600 86.41 39.65 -25.58
N ALA A 601 85.52 40.27 -26.38
CA ALA A 601 85.81 41.51 -27.09
C ALA A 601 86.18 42.66 -26.12
N ARG A 602 85.42 42.83 -25.03
CA ARG A 602 85.76 43.81 -23.97
C ARG A 602 87.11 43.52 -23.29
N ARG A 603 87.49 42.24 -23.12
CA ARG A 603 88.80 41.82 -22.57
C ARG A 603 89.98 42.05 -23.52
N LYS A 604 89.76 42.37 -24.80
CA LYS A 604 90.84 42.67 -25.77
C LYS A 604 91.16 44.17 -25.96
N VAL A 605 90.45 45.09 -25.31
CA VAL A 605 90.58 46.55 -25.57
C VAL A 605 91.32 47.31 -24.47
N ASN A 606 91.18 46.96 -23.19
CA ASN A 606 91.81 47.71 -22.10
C ASN A 606 93.11 47.06 -21.62
N ASN A 607 94.25 47.55 -22.11
CA ASN A 607 95.54 47.29 -21.48
C ASN A 607 96.57 48.43 -21.72
N LYS A 608 96.30 49.61 -21.15
CA LYS A 608 97.29 50.65 -20.80
C LYS A 608 96.70 51.61 -19.77
N ALA A 609 97.54 52.16 -18.91
CA ALA A 609 97.18 52.96 -17.72
C ALA A 609 97.94 54.31 -17.76
N PRO A 610 98.08 55.07 -16.65
CA PRO A 610 97.09 55.58 -15.68
C PRO A 610 97.13 57.13 -15.60
N ARG A 611 96.30 57.78 -14.74
CA ARG A 611 96.72 58.74 -13.67
C ARG A 611 95.63 59.70 -13.12
N VAL A 612 95.90 60.19 -11.90
CA VAL A 612 95.54 61.51 -11.31
C VAL A 612 94.07 61.74 -10.85
N ASP A 613 93.89 61.69 -9.52
CA ASP A 613 93.43 62.76 -8.60
C ASP A 613 92.09 63.50 -8.84
N ALA A 614 91.34 63.93 -7.80
CA ALA A 614 91.41 63.65 -6.35
C ALA A 614 90.13 64.12 -5.62
N SER A 615 89.92 63.60 -4.40
CA SER A 615 89.19 64.24 -3.28
C SER A 615 87.67 64.52 -3.40
N SER A 616 86.89 64.55 -2.31
CA SER A 616 87.10 64.02 -0.94
C SER A 616 85.80 64.10 -0.13
N ARG A 617 85.63 63.17 0.84
CA ARG A 617 84.81 63.31 2.08
C ARG A 617 83.28 63.42 1.87
N THR A 618 82.42 63.06 2.84
CA THR A 618 82.63 62.71 4.26
C THR A 618 81.64 61.61 4.71
N HIS A 619 82.16 60.59 5.41
CA HIS A 619 81.76 60.07 6.74
C HIS A 619 80.27 59.92 7.18
N VAL A 620 79.92 59.03 8.13
CA VAL A 620 80.48 57.73 8.64
C VAL A 620 79.53 57.14 9.73
N LEU A 621 79.61 55.82 10.00
CA LEU A 621 79.14 55.11 11.24
C LEU A 621 77.62 55.09 11.55
N SER A 622 77.05 54.12 12.28
CA SER A 622 77.39 52.68 12.49
C SER A 622 76.25 51.90 13.22
N THR A 623 76.52 50.62 13.54
CA THR A 623 75.74 49.59 14.29
C THR A 623 74.71 48.83 13.43
N GLU A 624 74.88 47.55 13.07
CA GLU A 624 75.11 46.28 13.83
C GLU A 624 73.83 45.71 14.46
N ASN A 625 73.49 44.41 14.45
CA ASN A 625 74.03 43.10 13.96
C ASN A 625 72.77 42.17 13.73
N ARG A 626 72.69 41.04 12.99
CA ARG A 626 73.55 40.15 12.17
C ARG A 626 72.66 39.43 11.10
N MET A 627 73.15 38.70 10.09
CA MET A 627 73.49 37.25 10.02
C MET A 627 72.55 36.31 10.84
N ASP A 628 72.07 35.14 10.37
CA ASP A 628 72.65 34.23 9.35
C ASP A 628 71.62 33.32 8.61
N SER A 629 71.77 33.24 7.27
CA SER A 629 71.65 32.04 6.39
C SER A 629 70.41 31.08 6.52
N PRO A 630 70.34 29.85 5.93
CA PRO A 630 69.25 29.57 4.97
C PRO A 630 68.53 28.20 5.09
N ALA A 631 67.69 27.92 4.07
CA ALA A 631 67.07 26.64 3.68
C ALA A 631 65.78 26.19 4.38
N LYS A 632 64.72 26.05 3.57
CA LYS A 632 63.88 24.85 3.48
C LYS A 632 63.05 24.86 2.19
N ASP A 633 63.18 23.80 1.40
CA ASP A 633 62.03 23.26 0.67
C ASP A 633 61.14 22.52 1.69
N ASP A 634 59.85 22.34 1.38
CA ASP A 634 59.10 21.10 1.65
C ASP A 634 57.76 21.14 0.86
N TRP A 635 57.19 19.97 0.57
CA TRP A 635 55.94 19.77 -0.17
C TRP A 635 54.87 19.13 0.75
N GLU A 636 53.60 19.37 0.43
CA GLU A 636 52.43 18.56 0.90
C GLU A 636 52.21 18.61 2.44
N ASP A 637 51.12 18.14 3.05
CA ASP A 637 49.91 17.46 2.54
C ASP A 637 48.64 18.00 3.27
N MET A 638 47.47 17.38 3.03
CA MET A 638 46.14 17.82 3.53
C MET A 638 45.66 17.11 4.81
N SER A 639 44.63 17.70 5.44
CA SER A 639 43.46 17.04 6.08
C SER A 639 43.26 17.20 7.60
N ALA A 640 41.97 17.12 7.99
CA ALA A 640 41.40 16.77 9.29
C ALA A 640 41.47 17.75 10.48
N ASP A 641 40.32 18.35 10.76
CA ASP A 641 39.57 18.33 12.02
C ASP A 641 40.28 18.68 13.35
N SER A 642 39.73 19.69 14.03
CA SER A 642 39.68 19.78 15.49
C SER A 642 38.47 20.59 15.92
N GLU A 643 37.57 19.95 16.68
CA GLU A 643 36.46 20.62 17.36
C GLU A 643 37.00 21.32 18.62
N SER A 644 36.52 22.53 18.91
CA SER A 644 36.69 23.18 20.23
C SER A 644 35.55 24.15 20.48
N GLU A 645 34.89 24.01 21.62
CA GLU A 645 33.63 24.67 21.96
C GLU A 645 33.81 26.14 22.40
N ASP A 646 32.70 26.89 22.35
CA ASP A 646 32.26 28.03 23.17
C ASP A 646 33.27 28.80 24.06
N PHE A 647 33.21 30.14 24.04
CA PHE A 647 32.52 30.90 25.11
C PHE A 647 32.44 32.43 24.86
N SER A 648 31.20 32.94 24.96
CA SER A 648 30.71 34.25 25.45
C SER A 648 31.57 35.54 25.53
N ASP A 649 31.04 36.57 24.82
CA ASP A 649 30.48 37.80 25.42
C ASP A 649 31.40 38.96 25.93
N SER A 650 30.74 40.06 26.33
CA SER A 650 31.19 41.30 26.96
C SER A 650 31.72 42.43 26.06
N LEU A 651 30.78 43.33 25.80
CA LEU A 651 30.94 44.71 25.35
C LEU A 651 31.92 45.56 26.19
N GLU A 652 32.40 46.61 25.52
CA GLU A 652 32.58 47.98 26.02
C GLU A 652 33.85 48.46 26.78
N SER A 653 34.15 49.73 26.45
CA SER A 653 34.66 50.78 27.34
C SER A 653 36.16 50.92 27.68
N ARG A 654 36.78 51.82 26.90
CA ARG A 654 37.52 53.04 27.33
C ARG A 654 38.78 52.90 28.20
N TYR A 655 39.91 53.44 27.72
CA TYR A 655 40.70 54.54 28.36
C TYR A 655 41.68 55.14 27.31
N SER A 656 42.10 56.42 27.29
CA SER A 656 41.43 57.68 27.65
C SER A 656 42.28 58.93 27.28
N ALA A 657 41.61 60.01 26.82
CA ALA A 657 42.08 61.41 26.86
C ALA A 657 43.33 61.76 25.99
N ARG A 658 43.72 63.01 25.71
CA ARG A 658 43.26 64.39 26.05
C ARG A 658 43.83 65.35 24.96
N THR A 659 43.21 66.43 24.46
CA THR A 659 43.13 67.77 25.10
C THR A 659 42.56 68.84 24.13
N ARG A 660 41.58 69.68 24.59
CA ARG A 660 41.13 71.03 24.08
C ARG A 660 40.55 71.14 22.64
N GLN A 661 39.31 71.61 22.42
CA GLN A 661 38.72 72.98 22.54
C GLN A 661 39.21 73.95 21.42
N ALA A 662 38.39 74.79 20.76
CA ALA A 662 36.98 75.24 20.92
C ALA A 662 36.34 75.46 19.52
N SER A 663 35.05 75.19 19.23
CA SER A 663 33.78 75.78 19.69
C SER A 663 33.47 77.23 19.24
N ARG A 664 32.68 77.38 18.15
CA ARG A 664 31.35 78.08 18.14
C ARG A 664 30.63 77.96 16.78
N LYS A 665 29.34 78.34 16.74
CA LYS A 665 28.38 78.14 15.63
C LYS A 665 27.94 79.46 14.97
N SER A 666 27.37 79.33 13.76
CA SER A 666 26.09 79.97 13.32
C SER A 666 26.15 81.06 12.23
N LYS A 667 25.21 80.97 11.27
CA LYS A 667 24.78 81.95 10.24
C LYS A 667 25.86 82.33 9.20
N GLY A 668 25.56 82.48 7.91
CA GLY A 668 24.28 82.41 7.19
C GLY A 668 24.38 83.13 5.84
N CYS A 669 23.23 83.49 5.26
CA CYS A 669 23.07 84.22 3.98
C CYS A 669 23.32 83.45 2.67
N ARG A 670 22.74 84.03 1.61
CA ARG A 670 22.43 83.50 0.27
C ARG A 670 22.83 84.59 -0.74
N TYR A 671 22.51 84.39 -2.02
CA TYR A 671 22.60 85.33 -3.16
C TYR A 671 23.94 85.33 -3.93
N MET A 672 23.99 85.56 -5.26
CA MET A 672 23.12 85.13 -6.40
C MET A 672 23.64 85.74 -7.73
N LEU A 673 23.12 85.21 -8.84
CA LEU A 673 22.83 85.90 -10.11
C LEU A 673 23.93 86.24 -11.16
N ILE A 674 23.42 86.21 -12.40
CA ILE A 674 23.86 86.91 -13.64
C ILE A 674 24.92 86.23 -14.53
N CYS A 675 24.53 86.07 -15.79
CA CYS A 675 25.32 85.59 -16.95
C CYS A 675 25.84 86.85 -17.73
N PRO A 676 25.73 87.07 -19.06
CA PRO A 676 25.29 86.25 -20.22
C PRO A 676 26.23 86.31 -21.47
N ILE A 677 25.76 85.72 -22.58
CA ILE A 677 25.98 86.20 -23.98
C ILE A 677 27.41 85.96 -24.59
N ASP A 678 27.59 85.64 -25.88
CA ASP A 678 26.66 85.73 -27.03
C ASP A 678 26.80 84.58 -28.08
N ARG A 679 25.97 84.61 -29.14
CA ARG A 679 25.99 83.71 -30.31
C ARG A 679 25.52 84.43 -31.59
N PRO A 680 26.28 84.35 -32.70
CA PRO A 680 25.67 84.10 -34.02
C PRO A 680 26.56 83.21 -34.92
N ARG A 681 26.29 82.99 -36.23
CA ARG A 681 25.11 82.47 -36.97
C ARG A 681 25.60 82.22 -38.43
N GLU A 682 24.83 81.51 -39.27
CA GLU A 682 24.91 81.52 -40.76
C GLU A 682 26.15 80.82 -41.41
N GLU A 683 26.09 80.19 -42.60
CA GLU A 683 24.95 79.60 -43.33
C GLU A 683 25.38 78.60 -44.45
N SER A 684 24.39 77.89 -45.02
CA SER A 684 24.26 77.48 -46.44
C SER A 684 25.08 76.33 -47.11
N GLN A 685 24.31 75.45 -47.77
CA GLN A 685 24.51 74.82 -49.11
C GLN A 685 25.43 73.58 -49.34
N THR A 686 24.78 72.42 -49.38
CA THR A 686 24.79 71.39 -50.47
C THR A 686 25.98 71.23 -51.42
N ARG A 687 26.49 69.99 -51.55
CA ARG A 687 26.37 69.16 -52.78
C ARG A 687 26.77 67.67 -52.53
N ASN A 688 26.53 66.82 -53.53
CA ASN A 688 26.72 65.36 -53.52
C ASN A 688 27.82 64.96 -54.55
N ILE A 689 28.11 63.66 -54.69
CA ILE A 689 28.94 62.93 -55.70
C ILE A 689 30.17 62.20 -55.09
N GLN A 690 29.95 60.93 -54.72
CA GLN A 690 30.50 59.73 -55.40
C GLN A 690 32.00 59.68 -55.79
N PHE A 691 32.68 58.57 -55.43
CA PHE A 691 33.81 58.03 -56.21
C PHE A 691 33.86 56.49 -56.15
N GLN A 692 34.53 55.84 -57.11
CA GLN A 692 34.59 54.39 -57.28
C GLN A 692 36.01 53.80 -57.22
N GLY A 693 36.10 52.51 -56.87
CA GLY A 693 37.15 51.59 -57.35
C GLY A 693 38.35 51.35 -56.41
N ALA A 694 39.14 50.27 -56.58
CA ALA A 694 38.89 49.06 -57.37
C ALA A 694 39.89 47.91 -57.01
N SER A 695 39.55 46.69 -57.46
CA SER A 695 40.49 45.66 -57.95
C SER A 695 41.27 44.74 -56.98
N MET A 696 40.86 43.45 -56.98
CA MET A 696 41.73 42.24 -57.01
C MET A 696 42.57 41.84 -55.75
N GLN A 697 42.97 40.57 -55.52
CA GLN A 697 42.93 39.36 -56.37
C GLN A 697 42.86 38.02 -55.56
N LYS A 698 42.09 37.01 -56.07
CA LYS A 698 42.21 35.51 -55.96
C LYS A 698 42.68 34.87 -54.60
N MET A 699 42.11 33.74 -54.14
CA MET A 699 42.20 32.44 -54.84
C MET A 699 41.36 31.29 -54.21
N ARG A 700 40.98 30.31 -55.07
CA ARG A 700 40.57 28.90 -54.84
C ARG A 700 39.16 28.59 -54.28
N ARG A 701 38.50 27.66 -54.97
CA ARG A 701 37.23 26.99 -54.61
C ARG A 701 37.52 25.56 -54.13
N ARG A 702 36.69 25.04 -53.22
CA ARG A 702 36.24 23.63 -53.20
C ARG A 702 34.72 23.62 -53.04
N LYS A 703 34.04 22.62 -53.61
CA LYS A 703 32.58 22.43 -53.51
C LYS A 703 32.28 21.36 -52.46
N THR A 704 31.34 21.64 -51.56
CA THR A 704 30.52 20.64 -50.84
C THR A 704 29.07 21.12 -50.79
N SER A 705 28.13 20.22 -50.54
CA SER A 705 26.69 20.46 -50.71
C SER A 705 26.04 21.13 -49.48
N LYS A 706 25.07 22.02 -49.74
CA LYS A 706 24.01 22.53 -48.82
C LYS A 706 24.42 22.81 -47.35
N PRO A 707 24.62 24.10 -47.02
CA PRO A 707 23.87 24.69 -45.91
C PRO A 707 23.11 25.98 -46.32
N HIS A 708 22.83 26.14 -47.62
CA HIS A 708 22.36 27.41 -48.19
C HIS A 708 20.93 27.81 -47.82
N SER A 709 20.09 26.89 -47.32
CA SER A 709 18.75 27.19 -46.79
C SER A 709 18.83 27.81 -45.41
N ALA A 710 19.46 27.13 -44.45
CA ALA A 710 19.58 27.60 -43.06
C ALA A 710 20.27 28.98 -42.97
N LEU A 711 21.37 29.20 -43.72
CA LEU A 711 22.02 30.51 -43.77
C LEU A 711 21.16 31.60 -44.42
N ARG A 712 20.30 31.27 -45.40
CA ARG A 712 19.34 32.23 -45.97
C ARG A 712 18.18 32.52 -45.02
N GLN A 713 17.66 31.51 -44.31
CA GLN A 713 16.62 31.70 -43.30
C GLN A 713 17.13 32.51 -42.12
N HIS A 714 18.37 32.29 -41.68
CA HIS A 714 19.01 33.10 -40.65
C HIS A 714 19.30 34.53 -41.13
N LEU A 715 19.77 34.73 -42.37
CA LEU A 715 19.91 36.07 -42.96
C LEU A 715 18.57 36.81 -43.07
N LEU A 716 17.50 36.13 -43.50
CA LEU A 716 16.16 36.72 -43.60
C LEU A 716 15.56 37.01 -42.21
N SER A 717 15.80 36.14 -41.22
CA SER A 717 15.40 36.35 -39.83
C SER A 717 16.14 37.54 -39.21
N LEU A 718 17.47 37.65 -39.41
CA LEU A 718 18.26 38.81 -38.99
C LEU A 718 17.84 40.08 -39.74
N GLN A 719 17.51 39.99 -41.04
CA GLN A 719 17.03 41.12 -41.83
C GLN A 719 15.64 41.59 -41.37
N GLN A 720 14.75 40.67 -41.00
CA GLN A 720 13.46 40.97 -40.37
C GLN A 720 13.65 41.56 -38.97
N GLN A 721 14.58 41.05 -38.16
CA GLN A 721 14.89 41.59 -36.84
C GLN A 721 15.50 42.99 -36.92
N VAL A 722 16.40 43.25 -37.88
CA VAL A 722 16.93 44.58 -38.16
C VAL A 722 15.84 45.52 -38.71
N ALA A 723 14.93 45.05 -39.55
CA ALA A 723 13.79 45.84 -40.01
C ALA A 723 12.82 46.19 -38.88
N ALA A 724 12.53 45.25 -37.97
CA ALA A 724 11.75 45.49 -36.77
C ALA A 724 12.43 46.52 -35.86
N LEU A 725 13.71 46.35 -35.52
CA LEU A 725 14.48 47.30 -34.73
C LEU A 725 14.60 48.69 -35.39
N GLN A 726 14.55 48.78 -36.73
CA GLN A 726 14.47 50.05 -37.45
C GLN A 726 13.08 50.68 -37.37
N ALA A 727 12.01 49.89 -37.46
CA ALA A 727 10.63 50.36 -37.26
C ALA A 727 10.39 50.81 -35.81
N ASP A 728 10.81 50.02 -34.83
CA ASP A 728 10.73 50.34 -33.39
C ASP A 728 11.50 51.63 -33.08
N ARG A 729 12.69 51.81 -33.67
CA ARG A 729 13.45 53.07 -33.58
C ARG A 729 12.70 54.25 -34.19
N GLN A 730 12.04 54.07 -35.35
CA GLN A 730 11.24 55.14 -35.97
C GLN A 730 10.01 55.48 -35.14
N ALA A 731 9.30 54.49 -34.60
CA ALA A 731 8.17 54.67 -33.69
C ALA A 731 8.61 55.38 -32.39
N ALA A 732 9.73 54.97 -31.78
CA ALA A 732 10.28 55.64 -30.60
C ALA A 732 10.70 57.10 -30.90
N GLN A 733 11.25 57.38 -32.10
CA GLN A 733 11.54 58.74 -32.53
C GLN A 733 10.26 59.57 -32.76
N GLN A 734 9.20 58.99 -33.34
CA GLN A 734 7.90 59.64 -33.49
C GLN A 734 7.28 59.97 -32.13
N LEU A 735 7.21 58.99 -31.21
CA LEU A 735 6.72 59.18 -29.84
C LEU A 735 7.53 60.24 -29.07
N ALA A 736 8.85 60.32 -29.26
CA ALA A 736 9.67 61.38 -28.69
C ALA A 736 9.33 62.76 -29.29
N THR A 737 9.08 62.86 -30.60
CA THR A 737 8.62 64.13 -31.21
C THR A 737 7.21 64.53 -30.77
N GLU A 738 6.29 63.58 -30.61
CA GLU A 738 4.97 63.85 -30.04
C GLU A 738 5.05 64.30 -28.57
N HIS A 739 5.88 63.65 -27.76
CA HIS A 739 6.10 64.05 -26.37
C HIS A 739 6.65 65.47 -26.29
N ASN A 740 7.67 65.79 -27.09
CA ASN A 740 8.22 67.15 -27.17
C ASN A 740 7.17 68.16 -27.66
N HIS A 741 6.29 67.79 -28.60
CA HIS A 741 5.22 68.66 -29.05
C HIS A 741 4.17 68.90 -27.95
N ARG A 742 3.75 67.86 -27.21
CA ARG A 742 2.87 67.96 -26.03
C ARG A 742 3.51 68.80 -24.92
N GLN A 743 4.83 68.68 -24.71
CA GLN A 743 5.59 69.48 -23.74
C GLN A 743 5.64 70.96 -24.14
N VAL A 744 5.83 71.28 -25.42
CA VAL A 744 5.76 72.67 -25.92
C VAL A 744 4.33 73.23 -25.83
N GLN A 745 3.30 72.45 -26.17
CA GLN A 745 1.90 72.87 -26.02
C GLN A 745 1.55 73.17 -24.56
N THR A 746 1.94 72.31 -23.61
CA THR A 746 1.68 72.51 -22.18
C THR A 746 2.49 73.68 -21.61
N GLN A 747 3.73 73.91 -22.07
CA GLN A 747 4.49 75.11 -21.72
C GLN A 747 3.77 76.40 -22.20
N VAL A 748 3.30 76.44 -23.45
CA VAL A 748 2.54 77.59 -23.99
C VAL A 748 1.23 77.82 -23.22
N GLN A 749 0.55 76.76 -22.75
CA GLN A 749 -0.61 76.88 -21.87
C GLN A 749 -0.24 77.47 -20.50
N ILE A 750 0.87 77.03 -19.90
CA ILE A 750 1.38 77.58 -18.63
C ILE A 750 1.73 79.07 -18.78
N ASP A 751 2.43 79.45 -19.84
CA ASP A 751 2.83 80.84 -20.09
C ASP A 751 1.61 81.74 -20.33
N SER A 752 0.59 81.25 -21.04
CA SER A 752 -0.71 81.93 -21.21
C SER A 752 -1.44 82.13 -19.88
N LEU A 753 -1.50 81.10 -19.03
CA LEU A 753 -2.10 81.19 -17.68
C LEU A 753 -1.32 82.14 -16.76
N LEU A 754 0.01 82.19 -16.86
CA LEU A 754 0.86 83.16 -16.16
C LEU A 754 0.60 84.59 -16.65
N GLN A 755 0.40 84.79 -17.96
CA GLN A 755 0.02 86.08 -18.52
C GLN A 755 -1.36 86.54 -18.04
N GLN A 756 -2.36 85.65 -18.03
CA GLN A 756 -3.70 85.93 -17.50
C GLN A 756 -3.67 86.27 -15.99
N LEU A 757 -2.93 85.50 -15.19
CA LEU A 757 -2.74 85.75 -13.77
C LEU A 757 -2.07 87.11 -13.51
N ASN A 758 -1.09 87.49 -14.33
CA ASN A 758 -0.44 88.79 -14.23
C ASN A 758 -1.35 89.94 -14.68
N ALA A 759 -2.16 89.76 -15.74
CA ALA A 759 -3.18 90.74 -16.12
C ALA A 759 -4.22 90.94 -15.01
N SER A 760 -4.70 89.85 -14.39
CA SER A 760 -5.60 89.88 -13.23
C SER A 760 -4.99 90.64 -12.04
N LYS A 761 -3.71 90.39 -11.71
CA LYS A 761 -2.99 91.15 -10.66
C LYS A 761 -2.89 92.65 -10.97
N GLN A 762 -2.72 93.04 -12.22
CA GLN A 762 -2.69 94.46 -12.59
C GLN A 762 -4.09 95.10 -12.57
N LEU A 763 -5.15 94.36 -12.96
CA LEU A 763 -6.53 94.79 -12.81
C LEU A 763 -6.88 95.03 -11.34
N SER A 764 -6.58 94.07 -10.47
CA SER A 764 -6.79 94.17 -9.02
C SER A 764 -6.05 95.35 -8.39
N LYS A 765 -4.82 95.64 -8.85
CA LYS A 765 -4.08 96.85 -8.42
C LYS A 765 -4.74 98.16 -8.88
N LYS A 766 -5.26 98.22 -10.11
CA LYS A 766 -6.02 99.40 -10.58
C LYS A 766 -7.27 99.61 -9.74
N GLN A 767 -8.06 98.55 -9.54
CA GLN A 767 -9.26 98.56 -8.70
C GLN A 767 -8.96 99.00 -7.25
N ALA A 768 -7.83 98.57 -6.67
CA ALA A 768 -7.42 99.03 -5.35
C ALA A 768 -7.09 100.54 -5.30
N CYS A 769 -6.45 101.09 -6.36
CA CYS A 769 -6.19 102.53 -6.46
C CYS A 769 -7.48 103.34 -6.71
N GLU A 770 -8.40 102.80 -7.52
CA GLU A 770 -9.72 103.39 -7.81
C GLU A 770 -10.59 103.42 -6.53
N LEU A 771 -10.58 102.34 -5.74
CA LEU A 771 -11.25 102.30 -4.44
C LEU A 771 -10.68 103.33 -3.45
N ALA A 772 -9.36 103.44 -3.32
CA ALA A 772 -8.74 104.45 -2.47
C ALA A 772 -9.10 105.90 -2.91
N GLY A 773 -9.19 106.15 -4.21
CA GLY A 773 -9.67 107.43 -4.76
C GLY A 773 -11.14 107.71 -4.42
N LEU A 774 -12.01 106.70 -4.50
CA LEU A 774 -13.42 106.79 -4.11
C LEU A 774 -13.61 106.99 -2.60
N GLU A 775 -12.76 106.37 -1.76
CA GLU A 775 -12.75 106.61 -0.32
C GLU A 775 -12.34 108.05 0.02
N GLN A 776 -11.37 108.62 -0.71
CA GLN A 776 -10.97 110.02 -0.55
C GLN A 776 -12.07 111.00 -1.00
N GLN A 777 -12.78 110.71 -2.10
CA GLN A 777 -13.95 111.49 -2.54
C GLN A 777 -15.12 111.37 -1.56
N LYS A 778 -15.35 110.19 -0.97
CA LYS A 778 -16.35 110.00 0.08
C LYS A 778 -16.04 110.87 1.31
N ALA A 779 -14.77 110.97 1.70
CA ALA A 779 -14.34 111.82 2.81
C ALA A 779 -14.56 113.33 2.52
N SER A 780 -14.26 113.81 1.31
CA SER A 780 -14.53 115.22 0.95
C SER A 780 -16.03 115.53 0.92
N LEU A 781 -16.85 114.65 0.33
CA LEU A 781 -18.31 114.80 0.32
C LEU A 781 -18.93 114.73 1.73
N GLN A 782 -18.34 113.97 2.66
CA GLN A 782 -18.74 113.98 4.07
C GLN A 782 -18.44 115.33 4.74
N MET A 783 -17.26 115.91 4.49
CA MET A 783 -16.91 117.24 4.99
C MET A 783 -17.81 118.34 4.41
N GLU A 784 -18.14 118.27 3.11
CA GLU A 784 -19.10 119.18 2.48
C GLU A 784 -20.52 119.04 3.07
N LEU A 785 -21.00 117.81 3.30
CA LEU A 785 -22.29 117.59 3.95
C LEU A 785 -22.34 118.14 5.38
N GLU A 786 -21.22 118.14 6.12
CA GLU A 786 -21.14 118.83 7.41
C GLU A 786 -21.18 120.35 7.29
N GLN A 787 -20.54 120.93 6.27
CA GLN A 787 -20.65 122.37 5.98
C GLN A 787 -22.10 122.75 5.63
N TRP A 788 -22.76 121.98 4.77
CA TRP A 788 -24.17 122.19 4.42
C TRP A 788 -25.12 122.02 5.62
N ARG A 789 -24.83 121.11 6.57
CA ARG A 789 -25.57 121.01 7.84
C ARG A 789 -25.44 122.26 8.70
N ARG A 790 -24.25 122.88 8.76
CA ARG A 790 -24.01 124.13 9.50
C ARG A 790 -24.74 125.31 8.84
N ILE A 791 -24.67 125.43 7.51
CA ILE A 791 -25.39 126.46 6.74
C ILE A 791 -26.91 126.36 6.96
N ARG A 792 -27.48 125.15 6.97
CA ARG A 792 -28.93 124.95 7.11
C ARG A 792 -29.50 125.30 8.51
N GLN A 793 -28.65 125.57 9.50
CA GLN A 793 -29.09 125.95 10.85
C GLN A 793 -29.30 127.48 11.02
N GLN A 794 -28.98 128.32 10.03
CA GLN A 794 -28.81 129.77 10.26
C GLN A 794 -29.77 130.72 9.51
N THR A 795 -30.81 130.27 8.78
CA THR A 795 -31.76 131.22 8.16
C THR A 795 -33.18 130.69 7.97
N SER A 796 -34.18 131.52 8.30
CA SER A 796 -35.61 131.27 8.08
C SER A 796 -36.39 132.59 7.92
N LEU A 797 -37.67 132.50 7.50
CA LEU A 797 -38.72 133.54 7.49
C LEU A 797 -38.83 134.57 6.32
N ASN A 798 -39.61 134.15 5.30
CA ASN A 798 -40.94 134.70 4.93
C ASN A 798 -41.17 136.00 4.08
N PRO A 799 -42.39 136.20 3.50
CA PRO A 799 -42.66 137.04 2.32
C PRO A 799 -43.77 138.13 2.49
N PRO A 800 -44.18 138.82 1.40
CA PRO A 800 -45.60 138.89 0.95
C PRO A 800 -45.76 138.52 -0.55
N ALA A 801 -46.87 137.97 -1.09
CA ALA A 801 -48.27 138.47 -1.27
C ALA A 801 -48.38 139.66 -2.27
N SER A 802 -49.36 139.74 -3.18
CA SER A 802 -50.71 139.10 -3.31
C SER A 802 -50.85 138.16 -4.56
N GLU A 803 -51.73 138.20 -5.61
CA GLU A 803 -53.11 138.72 -5.91
C GLU A 803 -53.80 137.81 -7.01
N PRO A 804 -54.87 138.14 -7.82
CA PRO A 804 -55.91 137.14 -8.13
C PRO A 804 -55.73 136.32 -9.43
N GLU A 805 -54.91 136.76 -10.40
CA GLU A 805 -54.60 135.95 -11.60
C GLU A 805 -54.08 134.55 -11.23
N ARG A 806 -53.42 134.48 -10.07
CA ARG A 806 -52.97 133.26 -9.40
C ARG A 806 -54.06 132.19 -9.28
N LEU A 807 -55.34 132.54 -9.16
CA LEU A 807 -56.45 131.57 -9.09
C LEU A 807 -56.78 130.98 -10.47
N GLN A 808 -56.85 131.77 -11.54
CA GLN A 808 -57.06 131.23 -12.88
C GLN A 808 -55.82 130.46 -13.38
N ALA A 809 -54.62 130.92 -13.02
CA ALA A 809 -53.38 130.19 -13.19
C ALA A 809 -53.39 128.86 -12.41
N GLN A 810 -53.90 128.84 -11.16
CA GLN A 810 -54.08 127.60 -10.38
C GLN A 810 -55.08 126.64 -11.02
N VAL A 811 -56.24 127.09 -11.53
CA VAL A 811 -57.19 126.19 -12.22
C VAL A 811 -56.57 125.59 -13.49
N LYS A 812 -55.85 126.41 -14.28
CA LYS A 812 -55.10 125.92 -15.45
C LYS A 812 -53.97 124.96 -15.03
N GLN A 813 -53.24 125.25 -13.96
CA GLN A 813 -52.18 124.41 -13.39
C GLN A 813 -52.72 123.09 -12.82
N LEU A 814 -53.88 123.10 -12.16
CA LEU A 814 -54.56 121.90 -11.65
C LEU A 814 -55.09 121.05 -12.81
N THR A 815 -55.63 121.67 -13.86
CA THR A 815 -56.04 120.97 -15.09
C THR A 815 -54.82 120.36 -15.82
N GLN A 816 -53.71 121.10 -15.88
CA GLN A 816 -52.44 120.60 -16.42
C GLN A 816 -51.90 119.41 -15.60
N ARG A 817 -51.93 119.52 -14.26
CA ARG A 817 -51.53 118.46 -13.32
C ARG A 817 -52.43 117.23 -13.39
N LEU A 818 -53.75 117.40 -13.56
CA LEU A 818 -54.68 116.30 -13.74
C LEU A 818 -54.42 115.57 -15.07
N LYS A 819 -54.10 116.31 -16.13
CA LYS A 819 -53.68 115.73 -17.42
C LYS A 819 -52.32 115.02 -17.34
N SER A 820 -51.32 115.58 -16.65
CA SER A 820 -50.02 114.92 -16.46
C SER A 820 -50.17 113.66 -15.61
N ALA A 821 -50.87 113.74 -14.46
CA ALA A 821 -51.14 112.61 -13.58
C ALA A 821 -51.99 111.52 -14.27
N SER A 822 -52.93 111.89 -15.14
CA SER A 822 -53.68 110.92 -15.98
C SER A 822 -52.77 110.24 -17.02
N SER A 823 -51.84 110.99 -17.64
CA SER A 823 -50.84 110.41 -18.54
C SER A 823 -49.84 109.51 -17.81
N GLU A 824 -49.50 109.83 -16.57
CA GLU A 824 -48.63 109.04 -15.68
C GLU A 824 -49.36 107.79 -15.21
N MET A 825 -50.62 107.89 -14.77
CA MET A 825 -51.49 106.75 -14.47
C MET A 825 -51.64 105.83 -15.68
N SER A 826 -51.73 106.38 -16.90
CA SER A 826 -51.77 105.60 -18.15
C SER A 826 -50.44 104.89 -18.42
N LYS A 827 -49.29 105.55 -18.21
CA LYS A 827 -47.95 104.94 -18.29
C LYS A 827 -47.77 103.84 -17.25
N HIS A 828 -48.17 104.07 -15.99
CA HIS A 828 -48.14 103.07 -14.92
C HIS A 828 -49.08 101.90 -15.21
N THR A 829 -50.24 102.14 -15.84
CA THR A 829 -51.16 101.07 -16.26
C THR A 829 -50.56 100.24 -17.40
N ALA A 830 -49.89 100.87 -18.38
CA ALA A 830 -49.17 100.17 -19.44
C ALA A 830 -47.97 99.36 -18.89
N ALA A 831 -47.20 99.93 -17.97
CA ALA A 831 -46.11 99.25 -17.27
C ALA A 831 -46.63 98.05 -16.46
N ASN A 832 -47.72 98.20 -15.69
CA ASN A 832 -48.36 97.09 -14.98
C ASN A 832 -48.88 96.00 -15.91
N LYS A 833 -49.41 96.34 -17.10
CA LYS A 833 -49.79 95.35 -18.12
C LYS A 833 -48.57 94.60 -18.67
N SER A 834 -47.46 95.29 -18.94
CA SER A 834 -46.21 94.65 -19.39
C SER A 834 -45.59 93.77 -18.32
N LEU A 835 -45.57 94.21 -17.06
CA LEU A 835 -45.08 93.41 -15.92
C LEU A 835 -45.95 92.18 -15.67
N ARG A 836 -47.28 92.26 -15.84
CA ARG A 836 -48.17 91.09 -15.80
C ARG A 836 -47.85 90.11 -16.92
N ALA A 837 -47.74 90.57 -18.17
CA ALA A 837 -47.36 89.69 -19.29
C ALA A 837 -45.98 89.03 -19.09
N GLN A 838 -45.01 89.73 -18.49
CA GLN A 838 -43.71 89.16 -18.11
C GLN A 838 -43.83 88.12 -16.99
N LEU A 839 -44.74 88.30 -16.02
CA LEU A 839 -45.03 87.29 -15.00
C LEU A 839 -45.74 86.08 -15.61
N ASP A 840 -46.73 86.29 -16.48
CA ASP A 840 -47.43 85.21 -17.20
C ASP A 840 -46.46 84.38 -18.07
N GLU A 841 -45.47 85.04 -18.69
CA GLU A 841 -44.36 84.40 -19.43
C GLU A 841 -43.43 83.62 -18.49
N ARG A 842 -43.04 84.22 -17.35
CA ARG A 842 -42.23 83.53 -16.34
C ARG A 842 -42.95 82.27 -15.82
N ASP A 843 -44.23 82.36 -15.50
CA ASP A 843 -45.05 81.24 -15.01
C ASP A 843 -45.24 80.14 -16.08
N GLN A 844 -45.29 80.49 -17.36
CA GLN A 844 -45.24 79.51 -18.45
C GLN A 844 -43.87 78.81 -18.49
N THR A 845 -42.76 79.55 -18.50
CA THR A 845 -41.42 78.94 -18.48
C THR A 845 -41.16 78.12 -17.21
N LEU A 846 -41.77 78.46 -16.07
CA LEU A 846 -41.71 77.66 -14.85
C LEU A 846 -42.47 76.34 -15.01
N LYS A 847 -43.66 76.33 -15.63
CA LYS A 847 -44.42 75.08 -15.88
C LYS A 847 -43.66 74.14 -16.81
N GLU A 848 -43.13 74.64 -17.93
CA GLU A 848 -42.28 73.87 -18.85
C GLU A 848 -41.06 73.25 -18.14
N LEU A 849 -40.42 74.01 -17.23
CA LEU A 849 -39.30 73.51 -16.43
C LEU A 849 -39.73 72.45 -15.41
N HIS A 850 -40.90 72.57 -14.77
CA HIS A 850 -41.42 71.54 -13.86
C HIS A 850 -41.78 70.25 -14.60
N GLU A 851 -42.42 70.34 -15.77
CA GLU A 851 -42.71 69.18 -16.62
C GLU A 851 -41.41 68.48 -17.07
N ARG A 852 -40.40 69.27 -17.46
CA ARG A 852 -39.07 68.76 -17.83
C ARG A 852 -38.33 68.12 -16.66
N ILE A 853 -38.46 68.66 -15.45
CA ILE A 853 -37.96 68.02 -14.22
C ILE A 853 -38.66 66.68 -14.01
N GLY A 854 -39.99 66.63 -14.09
CA GLY A 854 -40.75 65.39 -13.92
C GLY A 854 -40.43 64.32 -14.98
N VAL A 855 -39.99 64.70 -16.19
CA VAL A 855 -39.42 63.75 -17.19
C VAL A 855 -38.04 63.26 -16.75
N LEU A 856 -37.14 64.16 -16.36
CA LEU A 856 -35.79 63.81 -15.90
C LEU A 856 -35.80 62.96 -14.63
N GLU A 857 -36.77 63.15 -13.73
CA GLU A 857 -36.97 62.31 -12.54
C GLU A 857 -37.34 60.86 -12.91
N ARG A 858 -38.24 60.67 -13.87
CA ARG A 858 -38.59 59.34 -14.42
C ARG A 858 -37.41 58.68 -15.12
N ASP A 859 -36.64 59.45 -15.86
CA ASP A 859 -35.36 59.01 -16.44
C ASP A 859 -34.37 58.55 -15.37
N VAL A 860 -34.27 59.29 -14.26
CA VAL A 860 -33.39 58.98 -13.12
C VAL A 860 -33.87 57.77 -12.33
N THR A 861 -35.17 57.57 -12.12
CA THR A 861 -35.68 56.35 -11.45
C THR A 861 -35.48 55.12 -12.31
N MET A 862 -35.75 55.19 -13.62
CA MET A 862 -35.48 54.10 -14.56
C MET A 862 -33.97 53.77 -14.64
N LYS A 863 -33.09 54.78 -14.66
CA LYS A 863 -31.63 54.59 -14.61
C LYS A 863 -31.16 54.00 -13.27
N ARG A 864 -31.80 54.34 -12.15
CA ARG A 864 -31.53 53.71 -10.83
C ARG A 864 -31.95 52.24 -10.82
N GLN A 865 -33.12 51.89 -11.36
CA GLN A 865 -33.58 50.51 -11.50
C GLN A 865 -32.59 49.69 -12.34
N LEU A 866 -32.21 50.19 -13.53
CA LEU A 866 -31.22 49.53 -14.39
C LEU A 866 -29.85 49.34 -13.69
N VAL A 867 -29.40 50.31 -12.89
CA VAL A 867 -28.17 50.17 -12.09
C VAL A 867 -28.32 49.10 -11.01
N GLU A 868 -29.48 48.95 -10.39
CA GLU A 868 -29.73 47.90 -9.39
C GLU A 868 -29.89 46.51 -10.02
N ASP A 869 -30.49 46.41 -11.20
CA ASP A 869 -30.52 45.17 -12.00
C ASP A 869 -29.12 44.75 -12.46
N LEU A 870 -28.27 45.71 -12.80
CA LEU A 870 -26.86 45.44 -13.12
C LEU A 870 -26.06 45.04 -11.86
N ARG A 871 -26.37 45.60 -10.69
CA ARG A 871 -25.78 45.19 -9.40
C ARG A 871 -26.21 43.79 -8.98
N SER A 872 -27.49 43.44 -9.09
CA SER A 872 -28.00 42.11 -8.75
C SER A 872 -27.43 41.04 -9.67
N ARG A 873 -27.37 41.30 -10.98
CA ARG A 873 -26.69 40.44 -11.97
C ARG A 873 -25.18 40.32 -11.67
N LEU A 874 -24.49 41.41 -11.36
CA LEU A 874 -23.08 41.37 -10.96
C LEU A 874 -22.87 40.55 -9.68
N LYS A 875 -23.78 40.66 -8.70
CA LYS A 875 -23.72 39.86 -7.47
C LYS A 875 -23.90 38.37 -7.75
N ILE A 876 -24.86 38.00 -8.60
CA ILE A 876 -25.05 36.61 -9.06
C ILE A 876 -23.77 36.09 -9.75
N CYS A 877 -23.17 36.88 -10.66
CA CYS A 877 -21.89 36.50 -11.30
C CYS A 877 -20.73 36.37 -10.30
N GLN A 878 -20.65 37.23 -9.29
CA GLN A 878 -19.63 37.12 -8.23
C GLN A 878 -19.83 35.89 -7.35
N ASP A 879 -21.07 35.51 -7.06
CA ASP A 879 -21.38 34.33 -6.25
C ASP A 879 -21.23 33.03 -7.05
N SER A 880 -21.52 33.03 -8.36
CA SER A 880 -21.18 31.89 -9.23
C SER A 880 -19.65 31.77 -9.41
N GLU A 881 -18.93 32.87 -9.59
CA GLU A 881 -17.45 32.88 -9.56
C GLU A 881 -16.90 32.29 -8.24
N ARG A 882 -17.48 32.65 -7.09
CA ARG A 882 -17.11 32.08 -5.79
C ARG A 882 -17.38 30.58 -5.74
N SER A 883 -18.57 30.15 -6.18
CA SER A 883 -18.93 28.74 -6.26
C SER A 883 -17.99 27.94 -7.19
N HIS A 884 -17.58 28.52 -8.32
CA HIS A 884 -16.60 27.90 -9.22
C HIS A 884 -15.19 27.87 -8.61
N LYS A 885 -14.78 28.90 -7.85
CA LYS A 885 -13.52 28.91 -7.10
C LYS A 885 -13.50 27.81 -6.02
N THR A 886 -14.54 27.69 -5.19
CA THR A 886 -14.63 26.59 -4.22
C THR A 886 -14.69 25.21 -4.89
N ALA A 887 -15.39 25.07 -6.02
CA ALA A 887 -15.42 23.82 -6.78
C ALA A 887 -14.06 23.45 -7.39
N THR A 888 -13.28 24.43 -7.86
CA THR A 888 -11.92 24.20 -8.37
C THR A 888 -10.94 23.90 -7.23
N GLU A 889 -11.06 24.57 -6.07
CA GLU A 889 -10.30 24.22 -4.85
C GLU A 889 -10.60 22.78 -4.37
N ASP A 890 -11.86 22.32 -4.43
CA ASP A 890 -12.23 20.95 -4.06
C ASP A 890 -11.78 19.91 -5.08
N LEU A 891 -11.75 20.26 -6.37
CA LEU A 891 -11.11 19.43 -7.40
C LEU A 891 -9.58 19.38 -7.21
N GLU A 892 -8.93 20.48 -6.85
CA GLU A 892 -7.51 20.49 -6.48
C GLU A 892 -7.22 19.62 -5.26
N LYS A 893 -8.05 19.69 -4.20
CA LYS A 893 -7.93 18.83 -3.01
C LYS A 893 -8.02 17.35 -3.40
N LYS A 894 -8.98 16.98 -4.28
CA LYS A 894 -9.13 15.62 -4.82
C LYS A 894 -7.94 15.20 -5.70
N ILE A 895 -7.40 16.10 -6.53
CA ILE A 895 -6.21 15.82 -7.35
C ILE A 895 -4.98 15.60 -6.46
N LYS A 896 -4.82 16.39 -5.39
CA LYS A 896 -3.76 16.22 -4.39
C LYS A 896 -3.90 14.86 -3.69
N SER A 897 -5.06 14.53 -3.12
CA SER A 897 -5.26 13.23 -2.46
C SER A 897 -5.08 12.03 -3.39
N LEU A 898 -5.54 12.11 -4.65
CA LEU A 898 -5.30 11.05 -5.65
C LEU A 898 -3.83 10.95 -6.08
N SER A 899 -3.08 12.06 -6.06
CA SER A 899 -1.63 12.07 -6.26
C SER A 899 -0.93 11.39 -5.08
N ASP A 900 -1.29 11.74 -3.85
CA ASP A 900 -0.75 11.16 -2.63
C ASP A 900 -1.02 9.65 -2.57
N GLU A 901 -2.27 9.22 -2.81
CA GLU A 901 -2.62 7.81 -2.98
C GLU A 901 -1.79 7.11 -4.08
N SER A 902 -1.53 7.78 -5.20
CA SER A 902 -0.70 7.24 -6.29
C SER A 902 0.75 7.04 -5.85
N THR A 903 1.32 7.99 -5.10
CA THR A 903 2.67 7.84 -4.52
C THR A 903 2.71 6.75 -3.45
N ASN A 904 1.68 6.61 -2.61
CA ASN A 904 1.56 5.55 -1.61
C ASN A 904 1.43 4.17 -2.27
N ARG A 905 0.59 4.04 -3.32
CA ARG A 905 0.49 2.80 -4.13
C ARG A 905 1.83 2.46 -4.79
N LYS A 906 2.56 3.45 -5.30
CA LYS A 906 3.92 3.27 -5.85
C LYS A 906 4.90 2.81 -4.78
N ALA A 907 4.90 3.42 -3.60
CA ALA A 907 5.77 3.04 -2.48
C ALA A 907 5.49 1.61 -2.00
N LEU A 908 4.21 1.20 -1.92
CA LEU A 908 3.81 -0.18 -1.66
C LEU A 908 4.33 -1.15 -2.74
N VAL A 909 4.15 -0.81 -4.02
CA VAL A 909 4.64 -1.61 -5.15
C VAL A 909 6.17 -1.75 -5.12
N ASP A 910 6.90 -0.66 -4.84
CA ASP A 910 8.36 -0.69 -4.76
C ASP A 910 8.86 -1.41 -3.48
N SER A 911 8.11 -1.38 -2.38
CA SER A 911 8.34 -2.22 -1.19
C SER A 911 8.13 -3.72 -1.50
N LEU A 912 7.06 -4.06 -2.21
CA LEU A 912 6.79 -5.43 -2.65
C LEU A 912 7.88 -5.94 -3.63
N LYS A 913 8.39 -5.08 -4.54
CA LYS A 913 9.56 -5.41 -5.38
C LYS A 913 10.82 -5.68 -4.55
N ARG A 914 11.09 -4.88 -3.51
CA ARG A 914 12.22 -5.13 -2.59
C ARG A 914 12.06 -6.47 -1.87
N ARG A 915 10.88 -6.76 -1.32
CA ARG A 915 10.60 -8.06 -0.69
C ARG A 915 10.74 -9.24 -1.67
N LEU A 916 10.29 -9.08 -2.92
CA LEU A 916 10.44 -10.11 -3.96
C LEU A 916 11.91 -10.31 -4.37
N THR A 917 12.71 -9.25 -4.46
CA THR A 917 14.15 -9.36 -4.76
C THR A 917 14.95 -9.98 -3.61
N VAL A 918 14.57 -9.72 -2.35
CA VAL A 918 15.11 -10.45 -1.20
C VAL A 918 14.71 -11.92 -1.24
N ALA A 919 13.43 -12.25 -1.42
CA ALA A 919 12.96 -13.64 -1.47
C ALA A 919 13.57 -14.45 -2.64
N THR A 920 13.89 -13.81 -3.77
CA THR A 920 14.60 -14.46 -4.89
C THR A 920 16.10 -14.62 -4.64
N ALA A 921 16.74 -13.70 -3.89
CA ALA A 921 18.10 -13.86 -3.40
C ALA A 921 18.19 -15.00 -2.36
N GLU A 922 17.28 -15.03 -1.38
CA GLU A 922 17.16 -16.11 -0.39
C GLU A 922 16.90 -17.47 -1.05
N LYS A 923 15.97 -17.53 -2.02
CA LYS A 923 15.73 -18.76 -2.79
C LYS A 923 16.97 -19.23 -3.54
N THR A 924 17.70 -18.34 -4.22
CA THR A 924 18.93 -18.73 -4.95
C THR A 924 20.07 -19.10 -4.00
N GLN A 925 20.15 -18.49 -2.82
CA GLN A 925 21.05 -18.91 -1.74
C GLN A 925 20.68 -20.32 -1.22
N GLN A 926 19.40 -20.59 -0.96
CA GLN A 926 18.92 -21.92 -0.56
C GLN A 926 19.19 -22.96 -1.65
N GLU A 927 18.90 -22.67 -2.92
CA GLU A 927 19.22 -23.56 -4.05
C GLU A 927 20.72 -23.86 -4.16
N THR A 928 21.59 -22.85 -4.02
CA THR A 928 23.05 -23.08 -4.07
C THR A 928 23.55 -23.87 -2.85
N SER A 929 22.98 -23.67 -1.66
CA SER A 929 23.28 -24.50 -0.47
C SER A 929 22.81 -25.95 -0.66
N SER A 930 21.63 -26.18 -1.23
CA SER A 930 21.11 -27.52 -1.54
C SER A 930 21.97 -28.23 -2.59
N ARG A 931 22.46 -27.51 -3.61
CA ARG A 931 23.42 -28.05 -4.60
C ARG A 931 24.73 -28.47 -3.92
N LYS A 932 25.32 -27.62 -3.06
CA LYS A 932 26.53 -27.96 -2.29
C LYS A 932 26.33 -29.19 -1.40
N LEU A 933 25.23 -29.27 -0.66
CA LEU A 933 24.92 -30.41 0.19
C LEU A 933 24.71 -31.71 -0.61
N LYS A 934 24.13 -31.63 -1.82
CA LYS A 934 24.03 -32.78 -2.74
C LYS A 934 25.40 -33.23 -3.26
N GLU A 935 26.27 -32.30 -3.62
CA GLU A 935 27.65 -32.64 -4.00
C GLU A 935 28.44 -33.25 -2.83
N GLU A 936 28.25 -32.75 -1.60
CA GLU A 936 28.89 -33.30 -0.40
C GLU A 936 28.34 -34.68 -0.05
N LEU A 937 27.03 -34.92 -0.20
CA LEU A 937 26.42 -36.23 -0.08
C LEU A 937 27.02 -37.21 -1.12
N GLN A 938 27.11 -36.83 -2.39
CA GLN A 938 27.75 -37.65 -3.42
C GLN A 938 29.23 -37.94 -3.11
N LYS A 939 29.98 -36.95 -2.61
CA LYS A 939 31.37 -37.13 -2.14
C LYS A 939 31.46 -38.05 -0.90
N LYS A 940 30.40 -38.17 -0.09
CA LYS A 940 30.31 -39.11 1.04
C LYS A 940 29.90 -40.51 0.59
N GLU A 941 28.92 -40.64 -0.31
CA GLU A 941 28.51 -41.88 -0.95
C GLU A 941 29.69 -42.56 -1.65
N GLN A 942 30.45 -41.81 -2.47
CA GLN A 942 31.68 -42.30 -3.11
C GLN A 942 32.72 -42.82 -2.09
N ARG A 943 32.89 -42.14 -0.95
CA ARG A 943 33.78 -42.61 0.14
C ARG A 943 33.25 -43.87 0.80
N VAL A 944 31.93 -43.98 1.01
CA VAL A 944 31.29 -45.19 1.55
C VAL A 944 31.49 -46.37 0.59
N SER A 945 31.29 -46.19 -0.72
CA SER A 945 31.55 -47.26 -1.71
C SER A 945 33.02 -47.70 -1.73
N VAL A 946 33.98 -46.77 -1.61
CA VAL A 946 35.41 -47.11 -1.50
C VAL A 946 35.73 -47.84 -0.19
N LEU A 947 35.08 -47.50 0.92
CA LEU A 947 35.23 -48.22 2.19
C LEU A 947 34.56 -49.60 2.15
N GLN A 948 33.40 -49.74 1.51
CA GLN A 948 32.73 -51.03 1.29
C GLN A 948 33.58 -51.95 0.42
N ALA A 949 34.20 -51.44 -0.65
CA ALA A 949 35.15 -52.20 -1.45
C ALA A 949 36.34 -52.70 -0.60
N ARG A 950 36.93 -51.83 0.23
CA ARG A 950 38.02 -52.19 1.16
C ARG A 950 37.64 -53.13 2.30
N ILE A 951 36.35 -53.20 2.65
CA ILE A 951 35.81 -54.20 3.55
C ILE A 951 35.69 -55.53 2.81
N GLY A 952 35.11 -55.55 1.60
CA GLY A 952 35.08 -56.75 0.75
C GLY A 952 36.47 -57.34 0.43
N GLU A 953 37.47 -56.50 0.15
CA GLU A 953 38.89 -56.90 0.01
C GLU A 953 39.44 -57.55 1.28
N ARG A 954 39.05 -57.04 2.47
CA ARG A 954 39.46 -57.60 3.77
C ARG A 954 38.74 -58.88 4.11
N ASP A 955 37.45 -58.97 3.80
CA ASP A 955 36.63 -60.16 4.05
C ASP A 955 37.10 -61.30 3.14
N GLN A 956 37.44 -61.00 1.87
CA GLN A 956 38.09 -61.95 0.96
C GLN A 956 39.41 -62.45 1.55
N ALA A 957 40.34 -61.55 1.91
CA ALA A 957 41.61 -61.94 2.53
C ALA A 957 41.43 -62.69 3.87
N MET A 958 40.36 -62.39 4.63
CA MET A 958 40.00 -63.15 5.84
C MET A 958 39.57 -64.58 5.48
N THR A 959 38.69 -64.76 4.49
CA THR A 959 38.29 -66.11 4.04
C THR A 959 39.45 -66.90 3.43
N GLU A 960 40.43 -66.27 2.78
CA GLU A 960 41.67 -66.92 2.33
C GLU A 960 42.55 -67.37 3.51
N LEU A 961 42.65 -66.56 4.57
CA LEU A 961 43.35 -66.92 5.80
C LEU A 961 42.61 -68.03 6.58
N GLU A 962 41.27 -68.00 6.64
CA GLU A 962 40.46 -69.07 7.23
C GLU A 962 40.57 -70.38 6.45
N GLN A 963 40.57 -70.33 5.12
CA GLN A 963 40.77 -71.51 4.27
C GLN A 963 42.18 -72.10 4.44
N THR A 964 43.23 -71.28 4.44
CA THR A 964 44.60 -71.76 4.62
C THR A 964 44.86 -72.27 6.05
N ALA A 965 44.29 -71.64 7.07
CA ALA A 965 44.30 -72.16 8.44
C ALA A 965 43.55 -73.50 8.55
N SER A 966 42.38 -73.62 7.92
CA SER A 966 41.60 -74.87 7.88
C SER A 966 42.37 -75.99 7.18
N GLN A 967 43.04 -75.69 6.06
CA GLN A 967 43.92 -76.65 5.36
C GLN A 967 45.08 -77.13 6.26
N GLN A 968 45.72 -76.21 6.99
CA GLN A 968 46.77 -76.58 7.96
C GLN A 968 46.23 -77.42 9.11
N MET A 969 45.07 -77.07 9.66
CA MET A 969 44.40 -77.88 10.70
C MET A 969 44.02 -79.27 10.20
N HIS A 970 43.52 -79.39 8.96
CA HIS A 970 43.22 -80.70 8.35
C HIS A 970 44.50 -81.53 8.15
N ALA A 971 45.57 -80.94 7.61
CA ALA A 971 46.85 -81.63 7.43
C ALA A 971 47.47 -82.11 8.77
N LEU A 972 47.41 -81.29 9.82
CA LEU A 972 47.84 -81.68 11.17
C LEU A 972 46.93 -82.76 11.77
N THR A 973 45.62 -82.68 11.53
CA THR A 973 44.64 -83.69 11.99
C THR A 973 44.92 -85.02 11.30
N GLU A 974 45.16 -85.02 9.98
CA GLU A 974 45.49 -86.23 9.21
C GLU A 974 46.80 -86.86 9.69
N GLN A 975 47.86 -86.07 9.85
CA GLN A 975 49.12 -86.53 10.46
C GLN A 975 48.89 -87.14 11.85
N SER A 976 48.09 -86.48 12.70
CA SER A 976 47.76 -87.00 14.02
C SER A 976 47.00 -88.33 13.93
N SER A 977 46.04 -88.47 13.01
CA SER A 977 45.31 -89.73 12.76
C SER A 977 46.25 -90.84 12.31
N GLN A 978 47.14 -90.58 11.36
CA GLN A 978 48.14 -91.54 10.89
C GLN A 978 49.08 -91.99 12.04
N THR A 979 49.48 -91.08 12.94
CA THR A 979 50.25 -91.46 14.15
C THR A 979 49.43 -92.24 15.17
N LEU A 980 48.16 -91.90 15.39
CA LEU A 980 47.25 -92.61 16.28
C LEU A 980 46.95 -94.02 15.76
N GLU A 981 46.72 -94.21 14.46
CA GLU A 981 46.62 -95.53 13.83
C GLU A 981 47.92 -96.34 13.98
N SER A 982 49.09 -95.70 13.83
CA SER A 982 50.40 -96.34 14.06
C SER A 982 50.56 -96.80 15.51
N LEU A 983 50.10 -96.00 16.47
CA LEU A 983 50.09 -96.36 17.90
C LEU A 983 49.04 -97.42 18.22
N GLN A 984 47.85 -97.38 17.62
CA GLN A 984 46.81 -98.41 17.76
C GLN A 984 47.26 -99.76 17.18
N ARG A 985 47.92 -99.78 16.02
CA ARG A 985 48.53 -100.99 15.43
C ARG A 985 49.62 -101.58 16.34
N LYS A 986 50.37 -100.75 17.07
CA LYS A 986 51.34 -101.19 18.09
C LYS A 986 50.65 -101.67 19.37
N LEU A 987 49.56 -101.03 19.79
CA LEU A 987 48.79 -101.40 20.97
C LEU A 987 48.10 -102.75 20.77
N THR A 988 47.42 -102.98 19.64
CA THR A 988 46.78 -104.29 19.36
C THR A 988 47.80 -105.41 19.23
N LEU A 989 49.00 -105.14 18.72
CA LEU A 989 50.13 -106.08 18.76
C LEU A 989 50.56 -106.38 20.20
N ALA A 990 50.75 -105.37 21.05
CA ALA A 990 51.11 -105.54 22.45
C ALA A 990 50.00 -106.26 23.26
N GLU A 991 48.72 -105.98 23.01
CA GLU A 991 47.61 -106.73 23.58
C GLU A 991 47.60 -108.19 23.09
N SER A 992 47.98 -108.46 21.83
CA SER A 992 48.07 -109.85 21.35
C SER A 992 49.18 -110.62 22.07
N GLN A 993 50.30 -109.96 22.39
CA GLN A 993 51.36 -110.50 23.23
C GLN A 993 50.89 -110.69 24.69
N LEU A 994 50.15 -109.73 25.27
CA LEU A 994 49.55 -109.89 26.61
C LEU A 994 48.54 -111.03 26.67
N ARG A 995 47.74 -111.25 25.61
CA ARG A 995 46.83 -112.41 25.51
C ARG A 995 47.62 -113.72 25.42
N GLN A 996 48.75 -113.76 24.71
CA GLN A 996 49.67 -114.91 24.68
C GLN A 996 50.32 -115.18 26.05
N PHE A 997 50.74 -114.12 26.77
CA PHE A 997 51.25 -114.26 28.14
C PHE A 997 50.14 -114.72 29.11
N HIS A 998 48.90 -114.26 28.94
CA HIS A 998 47.79 -114.66 29.80
C HIS A 998 47.42 -116.14 29.60
N THR A 999 47.36 -116.65 28.36
CA THR A 999 47.14 -118.08 28.11
C THR A 999 48.31 -118.94 28.58
N PHE A 1000 49.55 -118.46 28.48
CA PHE A 1000 50.72 -119.12 29.07
C PHE A 1000 50.63 -119.19 30.61
N ILE A 1001 50.32 -118.08 31.28
CA ILE A 1001 50.13 -118.02 32.74
C ILE A 1001 48.97 -118.91 33.18
N GLN A 1002 47.88 -118.96 32.42
CA GLN A 1002 46.73 -119.82 32.72
C GLN A 1002 47.07 -121.31 32.56
N ALA A 1003 47.85 -121.69 31.55
CA ALA A 1003 48.37 -123.06 31.42
C ALA A 1003 49.29 -123.43 32.60
N LEU A 1004 50.19 -122.52 33.00
CA LEU A 1004 51.11 -122.72 34.13
C LEU A 1004 50.40 -122.77 35.49
N ALA A 1005 49.32 -122.00 35.65
CA ALA A 1005 48.45 -122.07 36.83
C ALA A 1005 47.67 -123.40 36.89
N ASN A 1006 47.27 -123.95 35.74
CA ASN A 1006 46.63 -125.27 35.67
C ASN A 1006 47.62 -126.40 36.02
N GLU A 1007 48.88 -126.35 35.56
CA GLU A 1007 49.91 -127.30 36.02
C GLU A 1007 50.14 -127.21 37.54
N LEU A 1008 50.31 -126.01 38.09
CA LEU A 1008 50.48 -125.80 39.53
C LEU A 1008 49.27 -126.31 40.33
N ALA A 1009 48.05 -126.14 39.82
CA ALA A 1009 46.85 -126.69 40.44
C ALA A 1009 46.86 -128.24 40.44
N GLN A 1010 47.38 -128.86 39.37
CA GLN A 1010 47.53 -130.31 39.27
C GLN A 1010 48.55 -130.85 40.28
N ASP A 1011 49.73 -130.23 40.36
CA ASP A 1011 50.80 -130.56 41.33
C ASP A 1011 50.33 -130.39 42.80
N VAL A 1012 49.51 -129.38 43.07
CA VAL A 1012 48.90 -129.16 44.39
C VAL A 1012 47.89 -130.27 44.74
N GLN A 1013 47.16 -130.84 43.77
CA GLN A 1013 46.30 -132.00 44.02
C GLN A 1013 47.11 -133.28 44.28
N ASP A 1014 48.18 -133.52 43.51
CA ASP A 1014 49.04 -134.68 43.66
C ASP A 1014 49.82 -134.68 44.99
N THR A 1015 50.29 -133.52 45.44
CA THR A 1015 50.91 -133.37 46.77
C THR A 1015 49.87 -133.52 47.90
N LYS A 1016 48.63 -133.04 47.72
CA LYS A 1016 47.51 -133.26 48.66
C LYS A 1016 47.12 -134.74 48.77
N ALA A 1017 47.18 -135.50 47.67
CA ALA A 1017 46.98 -136.96 47.68
C ALA A 1017 48.10 -137.69 48.46
N ARG A 1018 49.36 -137.24 48.33
CA ARG A 1018 50.50 -137.78 49.10
C ARG A 1018 50.41 -137.44 50.60
N LEU A 1019 49.94 -136.25 50.96
CA LEU A 1019 49.76 -135.83 52.36
C LEU A 1019 48.69 -136.63 53.12
N ARG A 1020 47.60 -137.07 52.47
CA ARG A 1020 46.59 -137.93 53.11
C ARG A 1020 47.12 -139.30 53.60
N ARG A 1021 48.35 -139.70 53.26
CA ARG A 1021 48.98 -140.93 53.72
C ARG A 1021 49.88 -140.78 54.97
N LYS A 1022 50.02 -139.59 55.59
CA LYS A 1022 51.12 -139.38 56.57
C LYS A 1022 50.90 -138.52 57.83
N LYS A 1023 49.67 -138.21 58.28
CA LYS A 1023 49.46 -137.47 59.55
C LYS A 1023 48.39 -138.08 60.47
N LYS A 1024 48.80 -138.68 61.59
CA LYS A 1024 47.94 -139.28 62.63
C LYS A 1024 48.49 -139.00 64.05
N SER A 1025 48.58 -137.72 64.44
CA SER A 1025 48.94 -137.26 65.80
C SER A 1025 48.71 -135.74 66.02
N THR A 1026 47.99 -135.38 67.11
CA THR A 1026 48.06 -134.22 68.08
C THR A 1026 48.84 -132.92 67.73
N LYS A 1027 48.59 -131.68 68.22
CA LYS A 1027 47.65 -130.91 69.15
C LYS A 1027 47.98 -129.37 68.98
N GLU A 1028 47.47 -128.29 69.63
CA GLU A 1028 46.19 -127.82 70.28
C GLU A 1028 46.40 -126.44 71.02
N GLY A 1029 45.40 -125.52 71.13
CA GLY A 1029 45.36 -124.49 72.22
C GLY A 1029 44.84 -123.02 72.00
N ASN A 1030 43.94 -122.57 72.92
CA ASN A 1030 43.64 -121.20 73.46
C ASN A 1030 43.10 -119.98 72.62
N LYS A 1031 42.58 -118.88 73.25
CA LYS A 1031 41.34 -118.67 74.08
C LYS A 1031 41.12 -117.20 74.59
N MET A 1032 39.97 -116.95 75.28
CA MET A 1032 39.46 -115.70 75.95
C MET A 1032 38.84 -114.65 75.01
N SER A 1033 38.01 -113.65 75.40
CA SER A 1033 37.04 -113.36 76.51
C SER A 1033 36.56 -111.88 76.31
N LYS A 1034 35.34 -111.35 76.56
CA LYS A 1034 34.07 -111.75 77.22
C LYS A 1034 34.03 -111.83 78.77
N CYS A 1035 34.06 -110.66 79.45
CA CYS A 1035 33.68 -110.41 80.87
C CYS A 1035 33.08 -108.98 81.10
N SER A 1036 33.01 -108.14 80.06
CA SER A 1036 32.74 -106.70 80.16
C SER A 1036 31.26 -106.30 80.03
N LEU A 1037 30.43 -107.06 79.29
CA LEU A 1037 29.05 -106.66 78.96
C LEU A 1037 28.16 -106.41 80.19
N VAL A 1038 28.18 -107.32 81.17
CA VAL A 1038 27.27 -107.30 82.34
C VAL A 1038 27.39 -106.02 83.19
N LYS A 1039 28.52 -105.31 83.12
CA LYS A 1039 28.70 -104.02 83.83
C LYS A 1039 28.20 -102.79 83.09
N ALA A 1040 27.95 -102.86 81.77
CA ALA A 1040 27.46 -101.71 81.00
C ALA A 1040 25.97 -101.44 81.27
N ALA A 1041 25.12 -102.48 81.21
CA ALA A 1041 23.67 -102.37 81.42
C ALA A 1041 23.32 -101.73 82.78
N SER A 1042 24.02 -102.14 83.86
CA SER A 1042 23.80 -101.61 85.21
C SER A 1042 24.23 -100.15 85.41
N ILE A 1043 24.99 -99.54 84.49
CA ILE A 1043 25.43 -98.14 84.58
C ILE A 1043 24.52 -97.22 83.74
N LEU A 1044 24.02 -97.73 82.60
CA LEU A 1044 23.17 -96.97 81.68
C LEU A 1044 21.68 -97.01 82.05
N ASN A 1045 21.29 -97.82 83.05
CA ASN A 1045 19.93 -97.92 83.59
C ASN A 1045 18.88 -98.25 82.50
N MET A 1046 19.28 -99.09 81.55
CA MET A 1046 18.50 -99.64 80.44
C MET A 1046 18.63 -101.17 80.44
N SER A 1047 17.65 -101.86 79.84
CA SER A 1047 17.57 -103.33 79.85
C SER A 1047 18.69 -103.94 79.01
N GLU A 1048 19.10 -105.16 79.35
CA GLU A 1048 20.07 -105.93 78.53
C GLU A 1048 19.55 -106.14 77.09
N THR A 1049 18.23 -106.25 76.91
CA THR A 1049 17.55 -106.34 75.61
C THR A 1049 17.59 -105.05 74.78
N ASP A 1050 17.61 -103.87 75.41
CA ASP A 1050 17.68 -102.58 74.69
C ASP A 1050 19.11 -102.30 74.16
N LEU A 1051 20.08 -103.14 74.55
CA LEU A 1051 21.45 -103.20 74.05
C LEU A 1051 21.66 -104.36 73.05
N VAL A 1052 20.64 -105.19 72.80
CA VAL A 1052 20.61 -106.31 71.85
C VAL A 1052 20.01 -105.86 70.52
N ASP A 1053 18.83 -105.23 70.53
CA ASP A 1053 18.14 -104.72 69.32
C ASP A 1053 18.90 -103.59 68.55
N MET A 1054 20.07 -103.18 69.05
CA MET A 1054 20.97 -102.24 68.38
C MET A 1054 22.21 -102.91 67.74
N LEU A 1055 22.35 -104.23 67.84
CA LEU A 1055 23.53 -105.00 67.39
C LEU A 1055 23.21 -106.34 66.67
N ASP A 1056 21.96 -106.81 66.67
CA ASP A 1056 21.57 -108.12 66.12
C ASP A 1056 21.31 -108.11 64.59
N THR A 1057 22.00 -108.99 63.84
CA THR A 1057 21.50 -109.65 62.61
C THR A 1057 22.30 -110.95 62.32
N ASP A 1058 21.87 -112.11 62.83
CA ASP A 1058 22.40 -113.47 62.59
C ASP A 1058 21.22 -114.48 62.48
N GLU A 1059 21.30 -115.79 62.14
CA GLU A 1059 22.39 -116.78 61.95
C GLU A 1059 21.93 -117.83 60.87
N CYS A 1060 22.55 -119.02 60.78
CA CYS A 1060 22.09 -120.26 60.08
C CYS A 1060 22.16 -120.29 58.53
N GLU A 1061 22.84 -121.21 57.81
CA GLU A 1061 23.62 -122.44 58.11
C GLU A 1061 22.89 -123.83 58.16
N GLU A 1062 23.61 -124.86 57.66
CA GLU A 1062 23.43 -126.32 57.82
C GLU A 1062 22.28 -127.11 57.13
N ALA A 1063 22.31 -128.46 57.25
CA ALA A 1063 21.19 -129.36 56.96
C ALA A 1063 21.04 -129.90 55.51
N PHE A 1064 21.83 -130.81 54.92
CA PHE A 1064 22.92 -131.69 55.39
C PHE A 1064 24.10 -131.60 54.41
N VAL A 1065 25.17 -130.85 54.71
CA VAL A 1065 25.25 -129.81 55.75
C VAL A 1065 25.52 -128.41 55.14
N GLY A 1066 24.83 -127.92 54.11
CA GLY A 1066 23.69 -128.47 53.36
C GLY A 1066 23.15 -127.48 52.30
N ARG A 1067 22.73 -127.99 51.14
CA ARG A 1067 21.91 -127.32 50.09
C ARG A 1067 22.09 -125.80 49.84
N GLY A 1068 23.28 -125.39 49.35
CA GLY A 1068 23.49 -124.14 48.59
C GLY A 1068 23.61 -122.85 49.43
N PRO A 1069 23.69 -121.66 48.80
CA PRO A 1069 23.77 -121.37 47.36
C PRO A 1069 25.21 -121.11 46.84
N ASP A 1070 25.40 -121.17 45.53
CA ASP A 1070 26.71 -121.02 44.84
C ASP A 1070 26.61 -120.03 43.65
N THR A 1071 25.82 -118.96 43.84
CA THR A 1071 25.44 -117.96 42.83
C THR A 1071 25.93 -116.56 43.19
N ASP A 1072 25.73 -116.18 44.45
CA ASP A 1072 25.77 -114.79 44.89
C ASP A 1072 27.20 -114.22 44.88
N TRP A 1073 28.23 -115.05 45.08
CA TRP A 1073 29.63 -114.62 44.95
C TRP A 1073 30.05 -114.42 43.50
N THR A 1074 29.57 -115.24 42.57
CA THR A 1074 29.80 -115.02 41.13
C THR A 1074 29.03 -113.81 40.63
N GLU A 1075 27.80 -113.58 41.09
CA GLU A 1075 27.05 -112.37 40.76
C GLU A 1075 27.65 -111.12 41.43
N HIS A 1076 28.13 -111.19 42.67
CA HIS A 1076 28.78 -110.04 43.33
C HIS A 1076 30.12 -109.67 42.67
N VAL A 1077 30.91 -110.64 42.22
CA VAL A 1077 32.14 -110.38 41.44
C VAL A 1077 31.82 -109.89 40.03
N GLN A 1078 30.80 -110.42 39.36
CA GLN A 1078 30.34 -109.86 38.08
C GLN A 1078 29.75 -108.45 38.25
N HIS A 1079 29.07 -108.17 39.37
CA HIS A 1079 28.53 -106.86 39.71
C HIS A 1079 29.66 -105.86 40.01
N ILE A 1080 30.73 -106.25 40.71
CA ILE A 1080 31.93 -105.42 40.88
C ILE A 1080 32.61 -105.16 39.53
N LEU A 1081 32.74 -106.18 38.68
CA LEU A 1081 33.31 -106.04 37.33
C LEU A 1081 32.42 -105.19 36.40
N GLN A 1082 31.10 -105.21 36.55
CA GLN A 1082 30.17 -104.32 35.83
C GLN A 1082 30.20 -102.89 36.39
N GLN A 1083 30.23 -102.71 37.72
CA GLN A 1083 30.27 -101.39 38.36
C GLN A 1083 31.58 -100.66 38.12
N GLN A 1084 32.73 -101.35 37.98
CA GLN A 1084 33.97 -100.71 37.53
C GLN A 1084 34.02 -100.48 36.00
N CYS A 1085 33.23 -101.20 35.20
CA CYS A 1085 33.07 -100.92 33.77
C CYS A 1085 32.12 -99.74 33.45
N TRP A 1086 31.33 -99.26 34.42
CA TRP A 1086 30.28 -98.24 34.20
C TRP A 1086 30.41 -96.97 35.06
N GLN A 1087 31.63 -96.55 35.43
CA GLN A 1087 31.88 -95.16 35.84
C GLN A 1087 32.48 -94.35 34.68
N VAL A 1088 31.60 -93.93 33.76
CA VAL A 1088 31.93 -93.01 32.66
C VAL A 1088 31.35 -91.62 32.96
N PRO A 1089 32.16 -90.60 33.29
CA PRO A 1089 31.72 -89.22 33.32
C PRO A 1089 31.51 -88.70 31.88
N ARG A 1090 30.39 -89.05 31.24
CA ARG A 1090 29.91 -88.38 30.02
C ARG A 1090 29.50 -86.94 30.38
N ARG A 1091 30.48 -86.03 30.46
CA ARG A 1091 30.24 -84.58 30.48
C ARG A 1091 29.77 -84.10 29.10
N ALA A 1092 28.50 -84.38 28.80
CA ALA A 1092 27.75 -83.73 27.74
C ALA A 1092 26.61 -82.94 28.40
N GLY A 1093 26.66 -81.61 28.32
CA GLY A 1093 25.74 -80.76 29.10
C GLY A 1093 26.11 -79.28 29.07
N VAL A 1094 25.79 -78.63 27.96
CA VAL A 1094 25.53 -77.19 27.78
C VAL A 1094 26.08 -76.22 28.85
N HIS A 1095 27.09 -75.45 28.45
CA HIS A 1095 27.07 -74.02 28.71
C HIS A 1095 27.25 -73.27 27.38
N LEU A 1096 26.12 -72.89 26.76
CA LEU A 1096 26.08 -71.60 26.10
C LEU A 1096 25.92 -70.55 27.20
N PRO A 1097 26.77 -69.52 27.21
CA PRO A 1097 26.34 -68.17 27.48
C PRO A 1097 26.18 -67.46 26.13
N LEU A 1098 25.10 -66.71 25.93
CA LEU A 1098 25.06 -65.77 24.82
C LEU A 1098 26.12 -64.70 25.05
N TRP A 1099 27.04 -64.51 24.11
CA TRP A 1099 27.48 -63.16 23.79
C TRP A 1099 26.76 -62.72 22.53
N VAL A 1100 25.72 -61.93 22.77
CA VAL A 1100 24.80 -61.40 21.77
C VAL A 1100 25.58 -60.55 20.76
N SER A 1101 25.18 -60.68 19.49
CA SER A 1101 25.37 -59.70 18.41
C SER A 1101 25.87 -58.33 18.87
N GLY A 1102 27.09 -57.97 18.47
CA GLY A 1102 27.70 -56.66 18.70
C GLY A 1102 27.07 -55.52 17.89
N CYS A 1103 25.75 -55.50 17.78
CA CYS A 1103 24.98 -54.52 17.02
C CYS A 1103 24.84 -53.19 17.81
N HIS A 1104 25.97 -52.54 18.09
CA HIS A 1104 25.98 -51.19 18.63
C HIS A 1104 25.58 -50.17 17.55
N ARG A 1105 24.26 -50.02 17.38
CA ARG A 1105 23.69 -48.72 17.01
C ARG A 1105 23.97 -47.74 18.15
N GLY A 1106 25.09 -47.05 18.08
CA GLY A 1106 25.30 -45.83 18.83
C GLY A 1106 24.40 -44.73 18.27
N CYS A 1107 23.20 -44.57 18.84
CA CYS A 1107 22.43 -43.33 18.73
C CYS A 1107 22.60 -42.53 20.02
N TRP A 1108 23.49 -41.55 20.01
CA TRP A 1108 23.45 -40.34 20.84
C TRP A 1108 24.25 -39.27 20.08
N GLU A 1109 23.58 -38.15 19.77
CA GLU A 1109 24.03 -37.00 18.96
C GLU A 1109 24.40 -37.31 17.48
#